data_AF-A0A835SUU8-F1
#
_entry.id   AF-A0A835SUU8-F1
#
_cell.length_a   1.000
_cell.length_b   1.000
_cell.length_c   1.000
_cell.angle_alpha   90.00
_cell.angle_beta   90.00
_cell.angle_gamma   90.00
#
_symmetry.space_group_name_H-M   'P 1'
#
loop_
_entity.id
_entity.type
_entity.pdbx_description
1 polymer ?
#
loop_
_entity_poly.entity_id
_entity_poly.type
_entity_poly.pdbx_seq_one_letter_code
_entity_poly.pdbx_strand_id
1 'polypeptide(L)'
;MAASGELREKKICVVGSGISGLSAAWLLHRNGARVTLLESEATCGGHTLTDHTSPYPVDLGFQVCNLTTYPHFMGFLECLGVDTQPSDMSFALSLDGGRLEWGSDNLDTIFAQRSNLASPSFIGMLRDVVRFGKEAPKVLEPANAHIYRDMTLAEYLKANRYSAAFTNAYVVPMCAAVWSVPNAQVLAFPVVMLIRFWVNHHLLDIFQRPLWRVVRGRSKVYVDRVCSELPDVRTSTPVTRVVRGRAAGEPVTVYTAAGPAAAGEQFDAVVFATHSDITLRLLGEDADAPEREVLGAVPYNDNDVWLHTDPSQMPVNRKTWSSWNFLGTSAPQSDTSAVCVSYWVNRLQELPPGAPNLFVTLNPLTPPAPETVIRRLKLAHPVFSSASVAAQAQLPQLQGHRGTYYAGAWAGYGFHEDGIRSAVAVVEAMGGVLPWVPRATSPKVSTMQGLYMGLFDKYAGSVFNQGRLRLILPTGQELNYGSEHTTAAPVPKGEEWRGRPELKCTVRVYDMDFFRKIVLRHDVGMGEAYMDGDFEVLGGFEGLGGFMAVVTANAVRAEEERGHLGLINWVGERLLYLSHLQRPNTIKGSRKNIEEHYDAGNAMYKLFLDETLTYSSGVYKGPGDTLYQSQLNKIDALIAKARIGPADHVLEIGCGWGGFAIRAVQTTGCRWTGITISKEQLAEATERVAAAGLQDRITLLFCDYRDTPATLGAASFDAVVSVEMIEAVGHEHLRPYFNVIGTMLKPGGRAVLQAISCADERYEAYCHTSDFIREHIFPGGHLPSLGAIADCCRGTGLAVRDTHDIGPDYAITLRSWRQTWDERKADILALGYSERFWRKYKFYFVFCEAAFDARYIHNYHILLVKDGGALTNGHTAASFTSASASSPDAAAGSGPLSASLLPTSAQALVQELPSDPVTQLLMALYFFLAGLLVGRGPHMWLLPAASFAMALVAAAAHLGSQALVPSYRFLTPERRALWCSDVAHLVYSACVSAASLAYAFHEPRALQLTAQPADIALPSIITAVSAGVFAFNLWMCVRARLFERTALAIVQYTLLLVLFGTATFKGVGVPFLAATLASEVFTVAFLSGKLQEMAGMGRTSLRRTTRLVERVTLVLCRVLPHGVMTAAVVSQPAAFGRTLYYLMCVAGMGFQTFLNCHKAVLLFRGTPAAEGGAAAAPAAGTGGSAVAAGGKTRTD
;
A
#
# COMPACT_ATOMS: atom_id res chain seq x y z
N MET A 1 1.34 -27.62 2.05
CA MET A 1 1.98 -28.32 3.17
C MET A 1 1.31 -29.68 3.26
N ALA A 2 2.05 -30.77 3.12
CA ALA A 2 1.49 -32.12 3.28
C ALA A 2 1.34 -32.42 4.78
N ALA A 3 0.22 -33.02 5.18
CA ALA A 3 0.00 -33.49 6.54
C ALA A 3 1.09 -34.51 6.94
N SER A 4 1.36 -34.65 8.24
CA SER A 4 2.10 -35.80 8.73
C SER A 4 1.38 -37.09 8.31
N GLY A 5 2.12 -38.18 8.08
CA GLY A 5 1.53 -39.48 7.72
C GLY A 5 0.57 -40.05 8.78
N GLU A 6 0.46 -39.43 9.96
CA GLU A 6 -0.29 -39.93 11.11
C GLU A 6 -1.80 -39.68 11.06
N LEU A 7 -2.28 -38.70 10.29
CA LEU A 7 -3.72 -38.39 10.17
C LEU A 7 -4.40 -39.09 8.99
N ARG A 8 -3.61 -39.42 7.97
CA ARG A 8 -4.11 -39.99 6.72
C ARG A 8 -4.75 -41.36 7.02
N GLU A 9 -5.97 -41.55 6.53
CA GLU A 9 -6.75 -42.79 6.68
C GLU A 9 -7.29 -43.11 8.09
N LYS A 10 -6.94 -42.34 9.14
CA LYS A 10 -7.58 -42.51 10.47
C LYS A 10 -9.09 -42.27 10.40
N LYS A 11 -9.84 -43.11 11.09
CA LYS A 11 -11.30 -43.02 11.22
C LYS A 11 -11.65 -42.19 12.46
N ILE A 12 -12.17 -40.98 12.25
CA ILE A 12 -12.43 -40.03 13.33
C ILE A 12 -13.93 -39.70 13.39
N CYS A 13 -14.51 -39.82 14.58
CA CYS A 13 -15.87 -39.36 14.84
C CYS A 13 -15.84 -37.94 15.40
N VAL A 14 -16.66 -37.05 14.86
CA VAL A 14 -16.91 -35.72 15.43
C VAL A 14 -18.35 -35.69 15.95
N VAL A 15 -18.52 -35.40 17.24
CA VAL A 15 -19.84 -35.39 17.91
C VAL A 15 -20.28 -33.96 18.13
N GLY A 16 -21.38 -33.56 17.51
CA GLY A 16 -21.94 -32.21 17.51
C GLY A 16 -21.50 -31.42 16.27
N SER A 17 -22.44 -30.72 15.62
CA SER A 17 -22.22 -29.96 14.39
C SER A 17 -22.31 -28.44 14.56
N GLY A 18 -22.03 -27.93 15.76
CA GLY A 18 -21.76 -26.50 15.94
C GLY A 18 -20.53 -26.05 15.14
N ILE A 19 -20.20 -24.75 15.18
CA ILE A 19 -19.01 -24.22 14.48
C ILE A 19 -17.73 -25.01 14.77
N SER A 20 -17.52 -25.42 16.03
CA SER A 20 -16.39 -26.26 16.44
C SER A 20 -16.38 -27.61 15.74
N GLY A 21 -17.53 -28.26 15.63
CA GLY A 21 -17.66 -29.57 15.00
C GLY A 21 -17.53 -29.52 13.49
N LEU A 22 -18.21 -28.57 12.85
CA LEU A 22 -18.14 -28.35 11.41
C LEU A 22 -16.70 -28.02 10.97
N SER A 23 -16.04 -27.11 11.67
CA SER A 23 -14.65 -26.74 11.34
C SER A 23 -13.66 -27.87 11.63
N ALA A 24 -13.78 -28.59 12.76
CA ALA A 24 -12.94 -29.75 13.04
C ALA A 24 -13.13 -30.86 12.00
N ALA A 25 -14.38 -31.23 11.70
CA ALA A 25 -14.69 -32.27 10.71
C ALA A 25 -14.14 -31.92 9.33
N TRP A 26 -14.35 -30.68 8.89
CA TRP A 26 -13.88 -30.21 7.59
C TRP A 26 -12.36 -30.19 7.49
N LEU A 27 -11.66 -29.66 8.51
CA LEU A 27 -10.21 -29.62 8.55
C LEU A 27 -9.58 -31.01 8.60
N LEU A 28 -10.12 -31.93 9.42
CA LEU A 28 -9.65 -33.31 9.50
C LEU A 28 -9.83 -34.05 8.16
N HIS A 29 -10.98 -33.87 7.52
CA HIS A 29 -11.25 -34.42 6.19
C HIS A 29 -10.24 -33.90 5.15
N ARG A 30 -9.98 -32.59 5.13
CA ARG A 30 -8.99 -31.96 4.23
C ARG A 30 -7.54 -32.40 4.52
N ASN A 31 -7.25 -32.86 5.73
CA ASN A 31 -5.98 -33.49 6.10
C ASN A 31 -5.92 -35.00 5.79
N GLY A 32 -6.95 -35.58 5.18
CA GLY A 32 -6.98 -36.96 4.70
C GLY A 32 -7.56 -37.99 5.67
N ALA A 33 -8.18 -37.56 6.77
CA ALA A 33 -8.89 -38.45 7.69
C ALA A 33 -10.27 -38.88 7.13
N ARG A 34 -10.74 -40.07 7.53
CA ARG A 34 -12.11 -40.55 7.27
C ARG A 34 -13.01 -40.07 8.40
N VAL A 35 -13.76 -39.00 8.14
CA VAL A 35 -14.55 -38.30 9.16
C VAL A 35 -16.02 -38.71 9.10
N THR A 36 -16.59 -39.06 10.25
CA THR A 36 -18.05 -39.17 10.46
C THR A 36 -18.49 -38.05 11.40
N LEU A 37 -19.37 -37.17 10.93
CA LEU A 37 -19.97 -36.10 11.74
C LEU A 37 -21.36 -36.54 12.24
N LEU A 38 -21.56 -36.58 13.55
CA LEU A 38 -22.83 -36.94 14.19
C LEU A 38 -23.50 -35.71 14.79
N GLU A 39 -24.76 -35.48 14.42
CA GLU A 39 -25.61 -34.42 14.96
C GLU A 39 -26.90 -35.01 15.55
N SER A 40 -27.24 -34.56 16.76
CA SER A 40 -28.47 -34.94 17.47
C SER A 40 -29.73 -34.37 16.82
N GLU A 41 -29.65 -33.13 16.33
CA GLU A 41 -30.76 -32.41 15.72
C GLU A 41 -30.98 -32.81 14.25
N ALA A 42 -32.13 -32.44 13.69
CA ALA A 42 -32.45 -32.73 12.28
C ALA A 42 -31.58 -31.98 11.27
N THR A 43 -30.92 -30.89 11.70
CA THR A 43 -30.10 -30.03 10.85
C THR A 43 -28.78 -29.71 11.51
N CYS A 44 -27.70 -29.64 10.72
CA CYS A 44 -26.40 -29.22 11.22
C CYS A 44 -26.35 -27.71 11.55
N GLY A 45 -25.45 -27.33 12.46
CA GLY A 45 -25.10 -25.92 12.72
C GLY A 45 -25.14 -25.51 14.20
N GLY A 46 -25.94 -26.18 15.02
CA GLY A 46 -26.15 -25.82 16.43
C GLY A 46 -26.65 -24.37 16.58
N HIS A 47 -25.89 -23.50 17.26
CA HIS A 47 -26.19 -22.06 17.35
C HIS A 47 -26.00 -21.30 16.02
N THR A 48 -25.44 -21.94 14.99
CA THR A 48 -25.43 -21.42 13.63
C THR A 48 -26.78 -21.70 12.98
N LEU A 49 -27.78 -20.92 13.37
CA LEU A 49 -29.18 -21.19 13.05
C LEU A 49 -29.74 -20.10 12.17
N THR A 50 -29.99 -20.41 10.90
CA THR A 50 -30.79 -19.57 10.00
C THR A 50 -32.23 -20.07 10.00
N ASP A 51 -33.16 -19.17 10.30
CA ASP A 51 -34.60 -19.42 10.19
C ASP A 51 -35.13 -18.99 8.82
N HIS A 52 -36.05 -19.79 8.29
CA HIS A 52 -36.68 -19.62 6.98
C HIS A 52 -38.21 -19.55 7.06
N THR A 53 -38.79 -19.37 8.25
CA THR A 53 -40.25 -19.29 8.43
C THR A 53 -40.82 -17.98 7.88
N SER A 54 -40.01 -16.91 7.93
CA SER A 54 -40.23 -15.67 7.19
C SER A 54 -39.76 -15.81 5.73
N PRO A 55 -40.37 -15.10 4.75
CA PRO A 55 -39.84 -14.98 3.40
C PRO A 55 -38.41 -14.41 3.33
N TYR A 56 -37.97 -13.76 4.41
CA TYR A 56 -36.63 -13.22 4.59
C TYR A 56 -35.87 -14.09 5.59
N PRO A 57 -34.84 -14.84 5.16
CA PRO A 57 -34.07 -15.68 6.06
C PRO A 57 -33.27 -14.85 7.04
N VAL A 58 -33.31 -15.25 8.32
CA VAL A 58 -32.70 -14.51 9.44
C VAL A 58 -31.87 -15.45 10.31
N ASP A 59 -30.66 -15.03 10.66
CA ASP A 59 -29.86 -15.75 11.64
C ASP A 59 -30.38 -15.47 13.07
N LEU A 60 -30.61 -16.51 13.87
CA LEU A 60 -31.18 -16.41 15.22
C LEU A 60 -30.17 -16.64 16.35
N GLY A 61 -29.05 -17.30 16.07
CA GLY A 61 -27.98 -17.54 17.05
C GLY A 61 -26.73 -16.71 16.72
N PHE A 62 -25.78 -17.31 16.00
CA PHE A 62 -24.65 -16.56 15.45
C PHE A 62 -25.10 -15.62 14.34
N GLN A 63 -24.91 -14.31 14.52
CA GLN A 63 -25.40 -13.29 13.60
C GLN A 63 -24.30 -12.47 12.91
N VAL A 64 -23.15 -12.23 13.54
CA VAL A 64 -22.14 -11.27 13.07
C VAL A 64 -20.69 -11.67 13.34
N CYS A 65 -19.78 -11.17 12.50
CA CYS A 65 -18.33 -11.26 12.66
C CYS A 65 -17.64 -9.96 12.22
N ASN A 66 -16.32 -9.89 12.37
CA ASN A 66 -15.49 -8.80 11.82
C ASN A 66 -14.07 -9.30 11.54
N LEU A 67 -13.29 -8.52 10.79
CA LEU A 67 -11.94 -8.95 10.34
C LEU A 67 -10.87 -8.90 11.45
N THR A 68 -11.14 -8.18 12.54
CA THR A 68 -10.20 -7.96 13.64
C THR A 68 -10.25 -9.08 14.68
N THR A 69 -11.45 -9.49 15.07
CA THR A 69 -11.65 -10.46 16.16
C THR A 69 -12.02 -11.86 15.70
N TYR A 70 -12.25 -12.08 14.41
CA TYR A 70 -12.60 -13.39 13.84
C TYR A 70 -11.60 -13.90 12.77
N PRO A 71 -10.28 -13.87 13.02
CA PRO A 71 -9.30 -14.23 11.99
C PRO A 71 -9.40 -15.69 11.51
N HIS A 72 -9.73 -16.66 12.37
CA HIS A 72 -9.92 -18.05 11.94
C HIS A 72 -11.23 -18.22 11.17
N PHE A 73 -12.34 -17.70 11.69
CA PHE A 73 -13.62 -17.82 11.00
C PHE A 73 -13.59 -17.16 9.62
N MET A 74 -12.95 -16.01 9.50
CA MET A 74 -12.81 -15.35 8.20
C MET A 74 -11.93 -16.16 7.23
N GLY A 75 -10.80 -16.72 7.67
CA GLY A 75 -9.98 -17.59 6.82
C GLY A 75 -10.71 -18.87 6.40
N PHE A 76 -11.53 -19.42 7.29
CA PHE A 76 -12.39 -20.57 7.02
C PHE A 76 -13.44 -20.28 5.93
N LEU A 77 -14.16 -19.15 6.03
CA LEU A 77 -15.12 -18.73 5.01
C LEU A 77 -14.44 -18.53 3.64
N GLU A 78 -13.25 -17.93 3.63
CA GLU A 78 -12.47 -17.73 2.40
C GLU A 78 -12.09 -19.05 1.73
N CYS A 79 -11.66 -20.05 2.50
CA CYS A 79 -11.37 -21.39 1.98
C CYS A 79 -12.62 -22.12 1.46
N LEU A 80 -13.80 -21.84 2.04
CA LEU A 80 -15.07 -22.39 1.58
C LEU A 80 -15.64 -21.66 0.36
N GLY A 81 -15.10 -20.49 0.01
CA GLY A 81 -15.64 -19.61 -1.03
C GLY A 81 -16.93 -18.89 -0.61
N VAL A 82 -17.13 -18.68 0.70
CA VAL A 82 -18.33 -18.03 1.25
C VAL A 82 -18.03 -16.56 1.54
N ASP A 83 -18.81 -15.66 0.93
CA ASP A 83 -18.62 -14.22 1.06
C ASP A 83 -19.31 -13.61 2.30
N THR A 84 -18.88 -12.42 2.69
CA THR A 84 -19.48 -11.62 3.76
C THR A 84 -19.84 -10.22 3.23
N GLN A 85 -20.69 -9.50 3.96
CA GLN A 85 -21.04 -8.12 3.65
C GLN A 85 -21.03 -7.25 4.92
N PRO A 86 -20.83 -5.92 4.80
CA PRO A 86 -20.88 -5.00 5.93
C PRO A 86 -22.22 -5.06 6.68
N SER A 87 -22.18 -4.73 7.96
CA SER A 87 -23.32 -4.75 8.87
C SER A 87 -23.16 -3.71 9.98
N ASP A 88 -24.30 -3.19 10.44
CA ASP A 88 -24.37 -2.28 11.57
C ASP A 88 -24.43 -3.02 12.91
N MET A 89 -23.77 -2.46 13.94
CA MET A 89 -23.81 -2.98 15.32
C MET A 89 -24.07 -1.86 16.34
N SER A 90 -24.91 -0.89 15.97
CA SER A 90 -25.36 0.17 16.88
C SER A 90 -26.06 -0.41 18.10
N PHE A 91 -25.81 0.17 19.27
CA PHE A 91 -26.39 -0.23 20.55
C PHE A 91 -27.35 0.83 21.06
N ALA A 92 -28.44 0.40 21.71
CA ALA A 92 -29.30 1.30 22.47
C ALA A 92 -29.69 0.75 23.83
N LEU A 93 -30.00 1.67 24.73
CA LEU A 93 -30.51 1.39 26.06
C LEU A 93 -31.91 2.01 26.21
N SER A 94 -32.84 1.24 26.77
CA SER A 94 -34.10 1.76 27.30
C SER A 94 -34.32 1.23 28.73
N LEU A 95 -34.42 2.16 29.69
CA LEU A 95 -34.68 1.84 31.10
C LEU A 95 -36.02 2.40 31.57
N ASP A 96 -36.67 1.63 32.44
CA ASP A 96 -37.90 2.00 33.16
C ASP A 96 -39.03 2.46 32.23
N GLY A 97 -39.29 1.70 31.16
CA GLY A 97 -40.34 2.04 30.18
C GLY A 97 -40.06 3.34 29.42
N GLY A 98 -38.78 3.61 29.10
CA GLY A 98 -38.36 4.77 28.31
C GLY A 98 -38.07 6.03 29.12
N ARG A 99 -37.99 5.95 30.45
CA ARG A 99 -37.60 7.09 31.29
C ARG A 99 -36.18 7.58 30.97
N LEU A 100 -35.28 6.65 30.66
CA LEU A 100 -33.94 6.95 30.16
C LEU A 100 -33.69 6.15 28.88
N GLU A 101 -33.46 6.86 27.77
CA GLU A 101 -33.11 6.25 26.48
C GLU A 101 -31.97 6.98 25.78
N TRP A 102 -31.03 6.21 25.26
CA TRP A 102 -29.95 6.72 24.40
C TRP A 102 -29.47 5.62 23.43
N GLY A 103 -28.97 6.04 22.27
CA GLY A 103 -28.40 5.15 21.25
C GLY A 103 -26.98 5.56 20.85
N SER A 104 -26.15 4.60 20.46
CA SER A 104 -24.71 4.78 20.18
C SER A 104 -24.37 5.15 18.73
N ASP A 105 -25.37 5.47 17.91
CA ASP A 105 -25.21 5.68 16.47
C ASP A 105 -24.52 7.03 16.19
N ASN A 106 -25.07 8.12 16.70
CA ASN A 106 -24.54 9.47 16.53
C ASN A 106 -24.96 10.39 17.70
N LEU A 107 -24.53 11.65 17.68
CA LEU A 107 -24.85 12.60 18.75
C LEU A 107 -26.37 12.84 18.89
N ASP A 108 -27.14 12.73 17.80
CA ASP A 108 -28.58 12.88 17.85
C ASP A 108 -29.25 11.73 18.61
N THR A 109 -28.74 10.50 18.47
CA THR A 109 -29.24 9.33 19.19
C THR A 109 -28.74 9.25 20.63
N ILE A 110 -27.52 9.75 20.91
CA ILE A 110 -27.01 9.86 22.29
C ILE A 110 -27.88 10.85 23.09
N PHE A 111 -28.22 11.99 22.48
CA PHE A 111 -29.12 12.99 23.04
C PHE A 111 -30.52 12.91 22.44
N ALA A 112 -31.03 11.69 22.24
CA ALA A 112 -32.38 11.47 21.72
C ALA A 112 -33.43 12.13 22.63
N GLN A 113 -33.18 12.10 23.94
CA GLN A 113 -33.88 12.90 24.94
C GLN A 113 -33.08 14.18 25.23
N ARG A 114 -33.54 15.33 24.69
CA ARG A 114 -32.81 16.61 24.79
C ARG A 114 -32.60 17.10 26.21
N SER A 115 -33.47 16.72 27.15
CA SER A 115 -33.31 16.98 28.59
C SER A 115 -31.98 16.43 29.14
N ASN A 116 -31.41 15.39 28.53
CA ASN A 116 -30.15 14.80 28.97
C ASN A 116 -28.94 15.71 28.74
N LEU A 117 -29.04 16.72 27.85
CA LEU A 117 -28.00 17.76 27.71
C LEU A 117 -27.83 18.58 29.00
N ALA A 118 -28.89 18.73 29.77
CA ALA A 118 -28.90 19.46 31.03
C ALA A 118 -28.81 18.54 32.26
N SER A 119 -28.72 17.22 32.09
CA SER A 119 -28.67 16.25 33.20
C SER A 119 -27.23 16.05 33.68
N PRO A 120 -26.86 16.50 34.90
CA PRO A 120 -25.50 16.32 35.40
C PRO A 120 -25.11 14.84 35.52
N SER A 121 -26.08 13.97 35.83
CA SER A 121 -25.88 12.54 35.93
C SER A 121 -25.55 11.89 34.59
N PHE A 122 -26.24 12.28 33.52
CA PHE A 122 -26.03 11.75 32.16
C PHE A 122 -24.71 12.25 31.56
N ILE A 123 -24.41 13.54 31.71
CA ILE A 123 -23.11 14.10 31.28
C ILE A 123 -21.96 13.49 32.08
N GLY A 124 -22.17 13.27 33.39
CA GLY A 124 -21.23 12.56 34.26
C GLY A 124 -20.97 11.12 33.78
N MET A 125 -22.02 10.40 33.38
CA MET A 125 -21.90 9.08 32.75
C MET A 125 -21.04 9.12 31.48
N LEU A 126 -21.31 10.03 30.53
CA LEU A 126 -20.54 10.11 29.29
C LEU A 126 -19.06 10.43 29.55
N ARG A 127 -18.76 11.29 30.53
CA ARG A 127 -17.39 11.56 30.97
C ARG A 127 -16.72 10.30 31.53
N ASP A 128 -17.46 9.53 32.33
CA ASP A 128 -16.98 8.27 32.89
C ASP A 128 -16.77 7.19 31.81
N VAL A 129 -17.57 7.15 30.74
CA VAL A 129 -17.33 6.29 29.56
C VAL A 129 -15.98 6.60 28.94
N VAL A 130 -15.70 7.88 28.67
CA VAL A 130 -14.40 8.29 28.11
C VAL A 130 -13.24 8.02 29.09
N ARG A 131 -13.46 8.20 30.39
CA ARG A 131 -12.47 7.89 31.43
C ARG A 131 -12.16 6.40 31.49
N PHE A 132 -13.20 5.55 31.52
CA PHE A 132 -13.08 4.10 31.55
C PHE A 132 -12.33 3.57 30.33
N GLY A 133 -12.63 4.08 29.13
CA GLY A 133 -11.89 3.72 27.91
C GLY A 133 -10.38 3.97 28.00
N LYS A 134 -9.94 4.98 28.78
CA LYS A 134 -8.53 5.31 28.98
C LYS A 134 -7.88 4.57 30.14
N GLU A 135 -8.64 4.27 31.20
CA GLU A 135 -8.12 3.69 32.44
C GLU A 135 -8.19 2.17 32.46
N ALA A 136 -9.25 1.58 31.93
CA ALA A 136 -9.48 0.14 31.95
C ALA A 136 -8.31 -0.67 31.35
N PRO A 137 -7.72 -0.31 30.19
CA PRO A 137 -6.62 -1.08 29.61
C PRO A 137 -5.42 -1.28 30.54
N LYS A 138 -5.19 -0.36 31.50
CA LYS A 138 -4.10 -0.44 32.49
C LYS A 138 -4.22 -1.65 33.42
N VAL A 139 -5.42 -2.22 33.57
CA VAL A 139 -5.65 -3.45 34.32
C VAL A 139 -4.89 -4.64 33.72
N LEU A 140 -4.62 -4.62 32.41
CA LEU A 140 -3.91 -5.68 31.72
C LEU A 140 -2.38 -5.48 31.71
N GLU A 141 -1.87 -4.37 32.22
CA GLU A 141 -0.43 -4.12 32.30
C GLU A 141 0.23 -5.08 33.29
N PRO A 142 1.36 -5.72 32.93
CA PRO A 142 2.04 -6.68 33.81
C PRO A 142 2.38 -6.12 35.20
N ALA A 143 2.72 -4.83 35.28
CA ALA A 143 3.01 -4.15 36.55
C ALA A 143 1.82 -4.13 37.52
N ASN A 144 0.59 -4.15 37.00
CA ASN A 144 -0.63 -4.07 37.80
C ASN A 144 -1.31 -5.42 38.02
N ALA A 145 -0.77 -6.52 37.45
CA ALA A 145 -1.41 -7.82 37.47
C ALA A 145 -1.70 -8.33 38.91
N HIS A 146 -0.81 -8.05 39.86
CA HIS A 146 -0.97 -8.45 41.26
C HIS A 146 -2.11 -7.69 41.99
N ILE A 147 -2.51 -6.51 41.49
CA ILE A 147 -3.56 -5.67 42.09
C ILE A 147 -4.94 -6.17 41.66
N TYR A 148 -5.07 -6.54 40.39
CA TYR A 148 -6.37 -6.78 39.76
C TYR A 148 -6.71 -8.25 39.54
N ARG A 149 -5.78 -9.18 39.77
CA ARG A 149 -5.94 -10.63 39.48
C ARG A 149 -7.26 -11.20 40.00
N ASP A 150 -7.57 -10.92 41.27
CA ASP A 150 -8.72 -11.50 41.98
C ASP A 150 -9.84 -10.47 42.20
N MET A 151 -9.72 -9.28 41.59
CA MET A 151 -10.68 -8.20 41.77
C MET A 151 -11.91 -8.37 40.88
N THR A 152 -13.09 -8.15 41.46
CA THR A 152 -14.37 -8.14 40.73
C THR A 152 -14.61 -6.80 40.04
N LEU A 153 -15.53 -6.77 39.06
CA LEU A 153 -15.97 -5.53 38.42
C LEU A 153 -16.54 -4.54 39.45
N ALA A 154 -17.34 -5.00 40.41
CA ALA A 154 -17.93 -4.15 41.45
C ALA A 154 -16.86 -3.44 42.29
N GLU A 155 -15.84 -4.18 42.74
CA GLU A 155 -14.73 -3.63 43.51
C GLU A 155 -13.92 -2.63 42.69
N TYR A 156 -13.66 -2.93 41.42
CA TYR A 156 -12.95 -2.03 40.52
C TYR A 156 -13.69 -0.70 40.31
N LEU A 157 -15.00 -0.76 40.03
CA LEU A 157 -15.82 0.44 39.80
C LEU A 157 -15.89 1.32 41.06
N LYS A 158 -16.00 0.69 42.24
CA LYS A 158 -15.99 1.37 43.54
C LYS A 158 -14.63 2.00 43.86
N ALA A 159 -13.54 1.24 43.70
CA ALA A 159 -12.18 1.70 43.98
C ALA A 159 -11.80 2.94 43.14
N ASN A 160 -12.23 2.96 41.88
CA ASN A 160 -11.95 4.06 40.94
C ASN A 160 -13.04 5.15 40.93
N ARG A 161 -14.01 5.10 41.84
CA ARG A 161 -15.07 6.11 42.02
C ARG A 161 -15.81 6.42 40.71
N TYR A 162 -16.29 5.38 40.03
CA TYR A 162 -17.20 5.53 38.89
C TYR A 162 -18.62 5.87 39.35
N SER A 163 -19.34 6.68 38.57
CA SER A 163 -20.70 7.09 38.91
C SER A 163 -21.70 5.93 38.82
N ALA A 164 -22.78 6.03 39.61
CA ALA A 164 -23.89 5.08 39.54
C ALA A 164 -24.57 5.08 38.16
N ALA A 165 -24.67 6.25 37.52
CA ALA A 165 -25.21 6.37 36.17
C ALA A 165 -24.37 5.57 35.15
N PHE A 166 -23.05 5.68 35.20
CA PHE A 166 -22.15 4.87 34.37
C PHE A 166 -22.25 3.37 34.64
N THR A 167 -22.33 2.99 35.92
CA THR A 167 -22.44 1.57 36.29
C THR A 167 -23.75 0.97 35.77
N ASN A 168 -24.88 1.62 36.06
CA ASN A 168 -26.21 1.04 35.85
C ASN A 168 -26.81 1.32 34.47
N ALA A 169 -26.35 2.35 33.75
CA ALA A 169 -26.88 2.73 32.44
C ALA A 169 -25.87 2.58 31.29
N TYR A 170 -24.68 2.02 31.56
CA TYR A 170 -23.68 1.75 30.52
C TYR A 170 -22.98 0.39 30.71
N VAL A 171 -22.14 0.25 31.75
CA VAL A 171 -21.25 -0.94 31.89
C VAL A 171 -22.03 -2.21 32.12
N VAL A 172 -22.91 -2.22 33.12
CA VAL A 172 -23.68 -3.43 33.48
C VAL A 172 -24.61 -3.82 32.34
N PRO A 173 -25.43 -2.92 31.76
CA PRO A 173 -26.27 -3.27 30.60
C PRO A 173 -25.49 -3.82 29.41
N MET A 174 -24.34 -3.23 29.08
CA MET A 174 -23.51 -3.69 27.96
C MET A 174 -22.98 -5.10 28.20
N CYS A 175 -22.46 -5.40 29.39
CA CYS A 175 -21.97 -6.74 29.71
C CYS A 175 -23.11 -7.76 29.80
N ALA A 176 -24.22 -7.38 30.44
CA ALA A 176 -25.40 -8.21 30.54
C ALA A 176 -25.94 -8.61 29.16
N ALA A 177 -25.95 -7.68 28.20
CA ALA A 177 -26.36 -7.96 26.83
C ALA A 177 -25.38 -8.88 26.07
N VAL A 178 -24.07 -8.75 26.33
CA VAL A 178 -23.04 -9.57 25.67
C VAL A 178 -23.08 -11.04 26.13
N TRP A 179 -23.22 -11.28 27.44
CA TRP A 179 -23.18 -12.64 28.01
C TRP A 179 -24.55 -13.20 28.38
N SER A 180 -25.63 -12.44 28.19
CA SER A 180 -27.01 -12.84 28.54
C SER A 180 -27.15 -13.35 29.99
N VAL A 181 -26.49 -12.66 30.93
CA VAL A 181 -26.52 -12.99 32.37
C VAL A 181 -27.18 -11.88 33.19
N PRO A 182 -27.76 -12.19 34.36
CA PRO A 182 -28.34 -11.17 35.24
C PRO A 182 -27.33 -10.10 35.66
N ASN A 183 -27.82 -8.87 35.89
CA ASN A 183 -27.00 -7.71 36.27
C ASN A 183 -26.11 -7.96 37.51
N ALA A 184 -26.63 -8.68 38.51
CA ALA A 184 -25.88 -9.02 39.72
C ALA A 184 -24.67 -9.93 39.42
N GLN A 185 -24.80 -10.83 38.45
CA GLN A 185 -23.74 -11.74 38.06
C GLN A 185 -22.62 -11.02 37.31
N VAL A 186 -22.95 -10.05 36.45
CA VAL A 186 -21.97 -9.19 35.77
C VAL A 186 -21.03 -8.51 36.77
N LEU A 187 -21.57 -8.00 37.88
CA LEU A 187 -20.79 -7.30 38.90
C LEU A 187 -19.78 -8.21 39.62
N ALA A 188 -20.02 -9.53 39.63
CA ALA A 188 -19.13 -10.54 40.20
C ALA A 188 -18.05 -11.03 39.22
N PHE A 189 -18.07 -10.60 37.96
CA PHE A 189 -17.07 -11.03 36.98
C PHE A 189 -15.65 -10.58 37.35
N PRO A 190 -14.62 -11.41 37.13
CA PRO A 190 -13.24 -10.99 37.24
C PRO A 190 -12.96 -9.81 36.30
N VAL A 191 -12.48 -8.70 36.85
CA VAL A 191 -12.31 -7.46 36.09
C VAL A 191 -11.29 -7.62 34.94
N VAL A 192 -10.24 -8.41 35.16
CA VAL A 192 -9.22 -8.72 34.15
C VAL A 192 -9.81 -9.43 32.94
N MET A 193 -10.75 -10.37 33.17
CA MET A 193 -11.41 -11.10 32.09
C MET A 193 -12.25 -10.16 31.24
N LEU A 194 -13.08 -9.33 31.89
CA LEU A 194 -13.96 -8.37 31.23
C LEU A 194 -13.17 -7.35 30.42
N ILE A 195 -12.15 -6.73 31.02
CA ILE A 195 -11.36 -5.70 30.34
C ILE A 195 -10.57 -6.32 29.18
N ARG A 196 -10.01 -7.52 29.35
CA ARG A 196 -9.35 -8.24 28.25
C ARG A 196 -10.31 -8.47 27.09
N PHE A 197 -11.54 -8.89 27.38
CA PHE A 197 -12.57 -9.03 26.35
C PHE A 197 -12.86 -7.71 25.64
N TRP A 198 -13.09 -6.62 26.39
CA TRP A 198 -13.42 -5.32 25.81
C TRP A 198 -12.26 -4.70 24.99
N VAL A 199 -11.01 -4.90 25.42
CA VAL A 199 -9.82 -4.50 24.66
C VAL A 199 -9.72 -5.31 23.37
N ASN A 200 -9.82 -6.64 23.45
CA ASN A 200 -9.74 -7.51 22.28
C ASN A 200 -10.87 -7.25 21.28
N HIS A 201 -12.05 -6.85 21.75
CA HIS A 201 -13.23 -6.58 20.92
C HIS A 201 -13.43 -5.11 20.56
N HIS A 202 -12.47 -4.25 20.88
CA HIS A 202 -12.52 -2.82 20.56
C HIS A 202 -13.78 -2.10 21.10
N LEU A 203 -14.37 -2.60 22.19
CA LEU A 203 -15.54 -1.99 22.84
C LEU A 203 -15.18 -0.73 23.64
N LEU A 204 -13.89 -0.51 23.91
CA LEU A 204 -13.37 0.71 24.54
C LEU A 204 -13.03 1.82 23.53
N ASP A 205 -12.96 1.49 22.23
CA ASP A 205 -12.59 2.45 21.18
C ASP A 205 -13.82 3.30 20.80
N ILE A 206 -13.71 4.62 20.88
CA ILE A 206 -14.80 5.56 20.54
C ILE A 206 -14.80 5.87 19.03
N PHE A 207 -13.62 5.89 18.42
CA PHE A 207 -13.41 6.15 16.99
C PHE A 207 -12.65 4.99 16.36
N GLN A 208 -12.78 4.81 15.04
CA GLN A 208 -12.08 3.75 14.29
C GLN A 208 -12.32 2.35 14.87
N ARG A 209 -13.60 2.04 15.11
CA ARG A 209 -14.06 0.71 15.53
C ARG A 209 -14.05 -0.25 14.33
N PRO A 210 -13.86 -1.57 14.54
CA PRO A 210 -14.04 -2.56 13.49
C PRO A 210 -15.42 -2.47 12.85
N LEU A 211 -15.49 -2.53 11.52
CA LEU A 211 -16.77 -2.67 10.84
C LEU A 211 -17.25 -4.12 10.97
N TRP A 212 -18.48 -4.28 11.46
CA TRP A 212 -19.13 -5.57 11.57
C TRP A 212 -19.60 -6.06 10.22
N ARG A 213 -19.75 -7.37 10.11
CA ARG A 213 -20.08 -8.09 8.89
C ARG A 213 -21.02 -9.24 9.19
N VAL A 214 -21.85 -9.58 8.21
CA VAL A 214 -22.68 -10.79 8.21
C VAL A 214 -22.29 -11.70 7.05
N VAL A 215 -22.56 -13.00 7.18
CA VAL A 215 -22.41 -13.96 6.07
C VAL A 215 -23.41 -13.60 4.98
N ARG A 216 -22.93 -13.42 3.75
CA ARG A 216 -23.81 -13.13 2.61
C ARG A 216 -24.68 -14.37 2.35
N GLY A 217 -25.99 -14.19 2.37
CA GLY A 217 -26.95 -15.30 2.26
C GLY A 217 -27.21 -16.05 3.57
N ARG A 218 -26.76 -15.52 4.72
CA ARG A 218 -26.92 -16.09 6.08
C ARG A 218 -26.01 -17.27 6.38
N SER A 219 -25.92 -17.59 7.67
CA SER A 219 -24.93 -18.52 8.20
C SER A 219 -25.13 -19.96 7.71
N LYS A 220 -26.35 -20.37 7.34
CA LYS A 220 -26.62 -21.68 6.74
C LYS A 220 -25.81 -21.97 5.47
N VAL A 221 -25.42 -20.94 4.71
CA VAL A 221 -24.65 -21.10 3.47
C VAL A 221 -23.33 -21.83 3.72
N TYR A 222 -22.59 -21.45 4.75
CA TYR A 222 -21.31 -22.11 5.03
C TYR A 222 -21.50 -23.50 5.66
N VAL A 223 -22.57 -23.69 6.44
CA VAL A 223 -22.93 -25.00 7.02
C VAL A 223 -23.19 -26.01 5.91
N ASP A 224 -24.02 -25.63 4.94
CA ASP A 224 -24.36 -26.47 3.78
C ASP A 224 -23.12 -26.74 2.93
N ARG A 225 -22.25 -25.73 2.75
CA ARG A 225 -20.98 -25.90 2.02
C ARG A 225 -20.06 -26.91 2.70
N VAL A 226 -19.89 -26.84 4.01
CA VAL A 226 -19.09 -27.82 4.78
C VAL A 226 -19.68 -29.21 4.64
N CYS A 227 -20.98 -29.36 4.89
CA CYS A 227 -21.65 -30.67 4.83
C CYS A 227 -21.55 -31.29 3.43
N SER A 228 -21.57 -30.48 2.36
CA SER A 228 -21.44 -30.96 0.98
C SER A 228 -20.06 -31.55 0.66
N GLU A 229 -19.02 -31.20 1.42
CA GLU A 229 -17.66 -31.72 1.23
C GLU A 229 -17.34 -32.90 2.14
N LEU A 230 -18.13 -33.14 3.20
CA LEU A 230 -17.88 -34.22 4.14
C LEU A 230 -18.43 -35.56 3.61
N PRO A 231 -17.69 -36.67 3.79
CA PRO A 231 -18.09 -37.97 3.24
C PRO A 231 -19.23 -38.65 4.02
N ASP A 232 -19.40 -38.35 5.31
CA ASP A 232 -20.40 -38.98 6.18
C ASP A 232 -20.91 -37.98 7.22
N VAL A 233 -22.15 -37.51 7.04
CA VAL A 233 -22.85 -36.59 7.95
C VAL A 233 -24.18 -37.23 8.33
N ARG A 234 -24.38 -37.49 9.63
CA ARG A 234 -25.57 -38.16 10.16
C ARG A 234 -26.30 -37.24 11.14
N THR A 235 -27.44 -36.70 10.70
CA THR A 235 -28.35 -35.91 11.55
C THR A 235 -29.35 -36.81 12.25
N SER A 236 -30.10 -36.27 13.22
CA SER A 236 -31.05 -37.03 14.06
C SER A 236 -30.44 -38.29 14.68
N THR A 237 -29.13 -38.26 14.94
CA THR A 237 -28.34 -39.40 15.42
C THR A 237 -27.67 -39.04 16.74
N PRO A 238 -28.45 -38.89 17.83
CA PRO A 238 -27.90 -38.51 19.12
C PRO A 238 -26.98 -39.62 19.64
N VAL A 239 -25.76 -39.24 19.99
CA VAL A 239 -24.82 -40.09 20.72
C VAL A 239 -25.32 -40.23 22.15
N THR A 240 -25.38 -41.46 22.64
CA THR A 240 -25.87 -41.79 23.99
C THR A 240 -24.75 -42.14 24.95
N ARG A 241 -23.64 -42.69 24.44
CA ARG A 241 -22.49 -43.12 25.23
C ARG A 241 -21.22 -43.22 24.38
N VAL A 242 -20.08 -42.90 24.97
CA VAL A 242 -18.75 -43.14 24.38
C VAL A 242 -17.90 -43.94 25.35
N VAL A 243 -17.30 -45.04 24.88
CA VAL A 243 -16.44 -45.92 25.68
C VAL A 243 -15.05 -45.96 25.06
N ARG A 244 -14.02 -45.74 25.87
CA ARG A 244 -12.64 -45.57 25.40
C ARG A 244 -11.76 -46.76 25.81
N GLY A 245 -10.80 -47.10 24.97
CA GLY A 245 -9.73 -48.04 25.33
C GLY A 245 -8.97 -47.64 26.60
N ARG A 246 -8.35 -48.62 27.26
CA ARG A 246 -7.49 -48.45 28.44
C ARG A 246 -6.02 -48.32 28.05
N ALA A 247 -5.61 -48.84 26.89
CA ALA A 247 -4.26 -48.69 26.36
C ALA A 247 -4.18 -47.67 25.21
N ALA A 248 -2.98 -47.12 24.96
CA ALA A 248 -2.75 -46.23 23.84
C ALA A 248 -2.93 -46.97 22.51
N GLY A 249 -3.69 -46.39 21.57
CA GLY A 249 -3.98 -46.97 20.26
C GLY A 249 -5.18 -47.92 20.22
N GLU A 250 -5.83 -48.20 21.36
CA GLU A 250 -7.11 -48.91 21.36
C GLU A 250 -8.24 -47.99 20.85
N PRO A 251 -9.20 -48.53 20.06
CA PRO A 251 -10.25 -47.73 19.44
C PRO A 251 -11.26 -47.21 20.48
N VAL A 252 -11.89 -46.09 20.14
CA VAL A 252 -13.02 -45.51 20.86
C VAL A 252 -14.33 -46.02 20.24
N THR A 253 -15.27 -46.49 21.08
CA THR A 253 -16.57 -46.99 20.64
C THR A 253 -17.67 -45.97 20.93
N VAL A 254 -18.42 -45.57 19.91
CA VAL A 254 -19.51 -44.58 19.97
C VAL A 254 -20.86 -45.29 19.81
N TYR A 255 -21.78 -45.04 20.75
CA TYR A 255 -23.14 -45.59 20.75
C TYR A 255 -24.15 -44.50 20.41
N THR A 256 -25.02 -44.76 19.43
CA THR A 256 -26.08 -43.83 18.99
C THR A 256 -27.46 -44.41 19.28
N ALA A 257 -28.49 -43.58 19.32
CA ALA A 257 -29.87 -44.04 19.53
C ALA A 257 -30.46 -44.80 18.32
N ALA A 258 -29.84 -44.71 17.14
CA ALA A 258 -30.38 -45.20 15.87
C ALA A 258 -29.90 -46.63 15.47
N GLY A 259 -29.25 -47.37 16.37
CA GLY A 259 -28.76 -48.74 16.12
C GLY A 259 -29.13 -49.74 17.23
N PRO A 260 -28.89 -51.05 17.06
CA PRO A 260 -29.02 -52.02 18.15
C PRO A 260 -28.10 -51.57 19.28
N ALA A 261 -28.64 -51.36 20.49
CA ALA A 261 -27.91 -50.81 21.63
C ALA A 261 -26.59 -51.53 21.99
N ALA A 262 -26.38 -52.74 21.47
CA ALA A 262 -25.20 -53.58 21.67
C ALA A 262 -24.05 -53.40 20.66
N ALA A 263 -24.26 -52.79 19.49
CA ALA A 263 -23.31 -52.89 18.35
C ALA A 263 -22.51 -51.61 18.04
N GLY A 264 -22.14 -50.81 19.06
CA GLY A 264 -21.50 -49.50 18.91
C GLY A 264 -20.37 -49.43 17.85
N GLU A 265 -20.23 -48.28 17.20
CA GLU A 265 -19.30 -48.10 16.08
C GLU A 265 -17.90 -47.69 16.59
N GLN A 266 -16.86 -48.33 16.06
CA GLN A 266 -15.47 -48.06 16.44
C GLN A 266 -14.82 -46.98 15.57
N PHE A 267 -14.00 -46.15 16.21
CA PHE A 267 -13.21 -45.06 15.65
C PHE A 267 -11.81 -45.03 16.30
N ASP A 268 -10.82 -44.51 15.59
CA ASP A 268 -9.47 -44.32 16.14
C ASP A 268 -9.42 -43.17 17.14
N ALA A 269 -10.26 -42.15 16.93
CA ALA A 269 -10.39 -41.00 17.82
C ALA A 269 -11.80 -40.40 17.78
N VAL A 270 -12.17 -39.69 18.84
CA VAL A 270 -13.41 -38.90 18.93
C VAL A 270 -13.09 -37.45 19.27
N VAL A 271 -13.67 -36.53 18.50
CA VAL A 271 -13.71 -35.10 18.81
C VAL A 271 -15.08 -34.77 19.38
N PHE A 272 -15.14 -34.40 20.64
CA PHE A 272 -16.35 -33.86 21.26
C PHE A 272 -16.45 -32.37 20.95
N ALA A 273 -17.37 -32.01 20.07
CA ALA A 273 -17.72 -30.64 19.71
C ALA A 273 -19.07 -30.21 20.31
N THR A 274 -19.45 -30.80 21.44
CA THR A 274 -20.64 -30.50 22.22
C THR A 274 -20.35 -29.55 23.38
N HIS A 275 -21.39 -29.14 24.11
CA HIS A 275 -21.21 -28.52 25.43
C HIS A 275 -20.47 -29.47 26.37
N SER A 276 -19.65 -28.91 27.26
CA SER A 276 -18.78 -29.67 28.16
C SER A 276 -19.56 -30.59 29.12
N ASP A 277 -20.75 -30.17 29.55
CA ASP A 277 -21.65 -30.96 30.39
C ASP A 277 -22.26 -32.15 29.63
N ILE A 278 -22.60 -31.97 28.34
CA ILE A 278 -23.01 -33.06 27.44
C ILE A 278 -21.86 -34.04 27.30
N THR A 279 -20.65 -33.58 27.00
CA THR A 279 -19.47 -34.44 26.87
C THR A 279 -19.25 -35.28 28.13
N LEU A 280 -19.34 -34.66 29.31
CA LEU A 280 -19.16 -35.35 30.58
C LEU A 280 -20.23 -36.43 30.79
N ARG A 281 -21.49 -36.18 30.39
CA ARG A 281 -22.56 -37.19 30.40
C ARG A 281 -22.29 -38.34 29.43
N LEU A 282 -21.78 -38.05 28.23
CA LEU A 282 -21.46 -39.07 27.22
C LEU A 282 -20.31 -40.00 27.66
N LEU A 283 -19.33 -39.47 28.39
CA LEU A 283 -18.24 -40.25 29.01
C LEU A 283 -18.71 -41.03 30.25
N GLY A 284 -19.69 -40.50 31.00
CA GLY A 284 -20.29 -41.18 32.14
C GLY A 284 -19.28 -41.55 33.22
N GLU A 285 -19.28 -42.81 33.65
CA GLU A 285 -18.32 -43.34 34.63
C GLU A 285 -16.89 -43.45 34.09
N ASP A 286 -16.70 -43.47 32.76
CA ASP A 286 -15.38 -43.60 32.16
C ASP A 286 -14.54 -42.31 32.23
N ALA A 287 -15.16 -41.15 32.50
CA ALA A 287 -14.45 -39.88 32.72
C ALA A 287 -13.57 -39.94 33.97
N ASP A 288 -12.31 -39.53 33.86
CA ASP A 288 -11.36 -39.49 34.98
C ASP A 288 -11.44 -38.17 35.78
N ALA A 289 -10.60 -38.05 36.81
CA ALA A 289 -10.64 -36.89 37.71
C ALA A 289 -10.30 -35.56 36.99
N PRO A 290 -9.20 -35.44 36.21
CA PRO A 290 -8.93 -34.24 35.41
C PRO A 290 -10.06 -33.86 34.45
N GLU A 291 -10.66 -34.84 33.76
CA GLU A 291 -11.77 -34.58 32.84
C GLU A 291 -13.01 -34.07 33.55
N ARG A 292 -13.35 -34.66 34.71
CA ARG A 292 -14.48 -34.20 35.54
C ARG A 292 -14.27 -32.78 36.05
N GLU A 293 -13.06 -32.45 36.49
CA GLU A 293 -12.70 -31.11 36.96
C GLU A 293 -12.87 -30.08 35.86
N VAL A 294 -12.28 -30.32 34.67
CA VAL A 294 -12.28 -29.36 33.57
C VAL A 294 -13.66 -29.24 32.92
N LEU A 295 -14.30 -30.36 32.56
CA LEU A 295 -15.56 -30.34 31.82
C LEU A 295 -16.75 -29.91 32.69
N GLY A 296 -16.69 -30.17 34.00
CA GLY A 296 -17.71 -29.78 34.97
C GLY A 296 -17.64 -28.31 35.43
N ALA A 297 -16.56 -27.59 35.13
CA ALA A 297 -16.34 -26.21 35.59
C ALA A 297 -17.03 -25.13 34.74
N VAL A 298 -17.73 -25.50 33.67
CA VAL A 298 -18.46 -24.57 32.81
C VAL A 298 -19.97 -24.81 32.93
N PRO A 299 -20.70 -24.00 33.71
CA PRO A 299 -22.16 -24.04 33.74
C PRO A 299 -22.78 -23.44 32.47
N TYR A 300 -24.04 -23.79 32.20
CA TYR A 300 -24.82 -23.30 31.06
C TYR A 300 -26.17 -22.78 31.52
N ASN A 301 -26.66 -21.70 30.89
CA ASN A 301 -27.98 -21.12 31.12
C ASN A 301 -28.78 -21.08 29.81
N ASP A 302 -30.06 -21.46 29.86
CA ASP A 302 -30.98 -21.33 28.73
C ASP A 302 -31.48 -19.89 28.56
N ASN A 303 -31.44 -19.39 27.33
CA ASN A 303 -32.09 -18.14 26.92
C ASN A 303 -33.30 -18.44 26.03
N ASP A 304 -34.42 -17.79 26.32
CA ASP A 304 -35.60 -17.80 25.46
C ASP A 304 -35.38 -16.84 24.28
N VAL A 305 -35.41 -17.36 23.05
CA VAL A 305 -35.23 -16.59 21.81
C VAL A 305 -36.54 -16.53 21.03
N TRP A 306 -36.96 -15.31 20.69
CA TRP A 306 -38.21 -15.04 19.99
C TRP A 306 -37.96 -14.29 18.69
N LEU A 307 -38.42 -14.83 17.57
CA LEU A 307 -38.55 -14.12 16.29
C LEU A 307 -39.98 -13.60 16.16
N HIS A 308 -40.17 -12.30 15.98
CA HIS A 308 -41.51 -11.68 15.90
C HIS A 308 -41.49 -10.32 15.18
N THR A 309 -42.66 -9.72 15.01
CA THR A 309 -42.84 -8.36 14.44
C THR A 309 -43.34 -7.32 15.46
N ASP A 310 -43.51 -7.69 16.73
CA ASP A 310 -43.98 -6.79 17.80
C ASP A 310 -43.03 -5.59 18.06
N PRO A 311 -43.42 -4.35 17.74
CA PRO A 311 -42.60 -3.17 18.01
C PRO A 311 -42.59 -2.78 19.49
N SER A 312 -43.41 -3.38 20.36
CA SER A 312 -43.40 -3.08 21.80
C SER A 312 -42.15 -3.63 22.49
N GLN A 313 -41.43 -4.56 21.87
CA GLN A 313 -40.17 -5.14 22.34
C GLN A 313 -38.95 -4.31 21.88
N MET A 314 -39.13 -3.01 21.67
CA MET A 314 -38.09 -2.07 21.22
C MET A 314 -38.15 -0.80 22.09
N PRO A 315 -37.11 0.05 22.08
CA PRO A 315 -37.16 1.35 22.76
C PRO A 315 -38.39 2.16 22.34
N VAL A 316 -38.96 2.93 23.28
CA VAL A 316 -40.17 3.73 23.07
C VAL A 316 -39.87 4.84 22.06
N ASN A 317 -38.72 5.50 22.21
CA ASN A 317 -38.25 6.48 21.23
C ASN A 317 -37.65 5.77 20.01
N ARG A 318 -38.39 5.78 18.90
CA ARG A 318 -37.92 5.19 17.64
C ARG A 318 -36.58 5.74 17.13
N LYS A 319 -36.18 6.95 17.55
CA LYS A 319 -34.85 7.51 17.17
C LYS A 319 -33.69 6.72 17.76
N THR A 320 -33.89 6.01 18.87
CA THR A 320 -32.83 5.22 19.49
C THR A 320 -32.78 3.79 18.96
N TRP A 321 -33.71 3.38 18.08
CA TRP A 321 -33.71 2.03 17.53
C TRP A 321 -32.38 1.71 16.85
N SER A 322 -31.76 0.66 17.36
CA SER A 322 -30.42 0.25 17.02
C SER A 322 -30.41 -1.24 16.68
N SER A 323 -29.29 -1.74 16.17
CA SER A 323 -29.17 -3.16 15.78
C SER A 323 -29.38 -4.11 16.95
N TRP A 324 -29.01 -3.71 18.17
CA TRP A 324 -29.31 -4.41 19.42
C TRP A 324 -29.69 -3.42 20.52
N ASN A 325 -30.76 -3.75 21.25
CA ASN A 325 -31.43 -2.83 22.17
C ASN A 325 -31.61 -3.52 23.51
N PHE A 326 -30.95 -3.00 24.54
CA PHE A 326 -31.14 -3.43 25.91
C PHE A 326 -32.42 -2.82 26.49
N LEU A 327 -33.30 -3.66 27.03
CA LEU A 327 -34.52 -3.24 27.72
C LEU A 327 -34.47 -3.71 29.18
N GLY A 328 -34.63 -2.79 30.14
CA GLY A 328 -34.57 -3.18 31.55
C GLY A 328 -35.12 -2.15 32.53
N THR A 329 -34.89 -2.41 33.81
CA THR A 329 -35.30 -1.53 34.93
C THR A 329 -34.09 -1.05 35.72
N SER A 330 -34.15 0.16 36.24
CA SER A 330 -33.12 0.80 37.06
C SER A 330 -33.10 0.33 38.51
N ALA A 331 -34.17 -0.34 38.98
CA ALA A 331 -34.22 -0.92 40.31
C ALA A 331 -33.33 -2.17 40.40
N PRO A 332 -32.63 -2.40 41.54
CA PRO A 332 -31.99 -3.68 41.80
C PRO A 332 -33.09 -4.73 41.97
N GLN A 333 -33.45 -5.38 40.87
CA GLN A 333 -34.35 -6.50 40.87
C GLN A 333 -33.68 -7.64 41.64
N SER A 334 -34.42 -8.31 42.52
CA SER A 334 -34.02 -9.54 43.22
C SER A 334 -33.90 -10.74 42.27
N ASP A 335 -33.72 -10.50 40.98
CA ASP A 335 -34.19 -11.41 39.94
C ASP A 335 -33.06 -12.24 39.36
N THR A 336 -33.35 -13.53 39.26
CA THR A 336 -32.44 -14.57 38.75
C THR A 336 -32.58 -14.74 37.24
N SER A 337 -33.50 -14.01 36.60
CA SER A 337 -33.77 -14.08 35.17
C SER A 337 -32.72 -13.34 34.32
N ALA A 338 -32.36 -13.92 33.18
CA ALA A 338 -31.48 -13.32 32.19
C ALA A 338 -32.06 -12.02 31.59
N VAL A 339 -31.18 -11.19 31.01
CA VAL A 339 -31.50 -9.84 30.52
C VAL A 339 -32.24 -9.84 29.18
N CYS A 340 -33.15 -8.88 29.02
CA CYS A 340 -33.89 -8.64 27.79
C CYS A 340 -33.06 -7.85 26.76
N VAL A 341 -32.80 -8.47 25.60
CA VAL A 341 -32.12 -7.82 24.47
C VAL A 341 -32.93 -8.05 23.20
N SER A 342 -33.25 -6.98 22.48
CA SER A 342 -33.97 -7.06 21.21
C SER A 342 -33.10 -6.63 20.03
N TYR A 343 -32.93 -7.51 19.05
CA TYR A 343 -32.20 -7.26 17.82
C TYR A 343 -33.14 -6.80 16.72
N TRP A 344 -32.88 -5.64 16.13
CA TRP A 344 -33.58 -5.22 14.91
C TRP A 344 -32.86 -5.80 13.69
N VAL A 345 -33.29 -6.98 13.26
CA VAL A 345 -32.56 -7.77 12.27
C VAL A 345 -32.55 -7.14 10.87
N ASN A 346 -33.49 -6.23 10.56
CA ASN A 346 -33.45 -5.48 9.31
C ASN A 346 -32.16 -4.69 9.16
N ARG A 347 -31.76 -3.98 10.23
CA ARG A 347 -30.55 -3.16 10.26
C ARG A 347 -29.31 -4.01 10.50
N LEU A 348 -29.37 -4.95 11.45
CA LEU A 348 -28.24 -5.81 11.78
C LEU A 348 -27.83 -6.72 10.62
N GLN A 349 -28.79 -7.35 9.95
CA GLN A 349 -28.53 -8.36 8.93
C GLN A 349 -28.66 -7.82 7.51
N GLU A 350 -28.91 -6.52 7.33
CA GLU A 350 -29.11 -5.86 6.03
C GLU A 350 -30.21 -6.55 5.20
N LEU A 351 -31.43 -6.60 5.75
CA LEU A 351 -32.58 -7.15 5.02
C LEU A 351 -32.97 -6.24 3.85
N PRO A 352 -33.51 -6.79 2.74
CA PRO A 352 -33.86 -6.01 1.57
C PRO A 352 -34.86 -4.88 1.89
N PRO A 353 -34.80 -3.73 1.17
CA PRO A 353 -35.81 -2.69 1.27
C PRO A 353 -37.22 -3.26 1.06
N GLY A 354 -38.16 -2.88 1.92
CA GLY A 354 -39.53 -3.37 1.90
C GLY A 354 -39.80 -4.60 2.78
N ALA A 355 -38.77 -5.22 3.38
CA ALA A 355 -38.97 -6.23 4.41
C ALA A 355 -39.70 -5.64 5.64
N PRO A 356 -40.65 -6.37 6.26
CA PRO A 356 -41.28 -5.94 7.51
C PRO A 356 -40.23 -5.82 8.62
N ASN A 357 -40.50 -5.03 9.66
CA ASN A 357 -39.63 -4.99 10.83
C ASN A 357 -39.68 -6.33 11.55
N LEU A 358 -38.56 -7.04 11.51
CA LEU A 358 -38.35 -8.30 12.19
C LEU A 358 -37.46 -8.02 13.40
N PHE A 359 -37.82 -8.64 14.51
CA PHE A 359 -37.10 -8.54 15.77
C PHE A 359 -36.75 -9.93 16.28
N VAL A 360 -35.54 -10.07 16.81
CA VAL A 360 -35.13 -11.23 17.61
C VAL A 360 -34.96 -10.77 19.04
N THR A 361 -35.88 -11.13 19.93
CA THR A 361 -35.81 -10.75 21.34
C THR A 361 -35.41 -11.94 22.22
N LEU A 362 -34.36 -11.73 22.99
CA LEU A 362 -33.86 -12.63 24.02
C LEU A 362 -34.52 -12.28 25.36
N ASN A 363 -35.04 -13.27 26.07
CA ASN A 363 -35.58 -13.15 27.44
C ASN A 363 -36.48 -11.91 27.63
N PRO A 364 -37.58 -11.78 26.84
CA PRO A 364 -38.41 -10.60 26.88
C PRO A 364 -39.00 -10.35 28.28
N LEU A 365 -38.98 -9.10 28.75
CA LEU A 365 -39.59 -8.71 30.04
C LEU A 365 -41.08 -9.09 30.10
N THR A 366 -41.75 -8.95 28.96
CA THR A 366 -43.13 -9.40 28.73
C THR A 366 -43.18 -10.11 27.39
N PRO A 367 -43.77 -11.32 27.28
CA PRO A 367 -43.84 -12.04 26.02
C PRO A 367 -44.40 -11.18 24.87
N PRO A 368 -43.89 -11.31 23.63
CA PRO A 368 -44.44 -10.61 22.47
C PRO A 368 -45.90 -10.99 22.24
N ALA A 369 -46.68 -10.09 21.64
CA ALA A 369 -48.09 -10.35 21.31
C ALA A 369 -48.22 -11.62 20.45
N PRO A 370 -49.06 -12.62 20.82
CA PRO A 370 -49.08 -13.94 20.19
C PRO A 370 -49.24 -13.94 18.66
N GLU A 371 -50.01 -13.00 18.12
CA GLU A 371 -50.26 -12.82 16.69
C GLU A 371 -49.05 -12.30 15.89
N THR A 372 -48.05 -11.78 16.58
CA THR A 372 -46.81 -11.25 15.98
C THR A 372 -45.66 -12.25 16.07
N VAL A 373 -45.81 -13.33 16.84
CA VAL A 373 -44.78 -14.34 17.05
C VAL A 373 -44.66 -15.22 15.82
N ILE A 374 -43.44 -15.31 15.30
CA ILE A 374 -43.10 -16.15 14.15
C ILE A 374 -42.47 -17.46 14.64
N ARG A 375 -41.49 -17.38 15.55
CA ARG A 375 -40.81 -18.55 16.11
C ARG A 375 -40.36 -18.30 17.54
N ARG A 376 -40.38 -19.35 18.36
CA ARG A 376 -39.77 -19.39 19.69
C ARG A 376 -38.86 -20.61 19.80
N LEU A 377 -37.70 -20.44 20.41
CA LEU A 377 -36.79 -21.54 20.73
C LEU A 377 -35.94 -21.21 21.96
N LYS A 378 -35.18 -22.18 22.46
CA LYS A 378 -34.22 -22.00 23.56
C LYS A 378 -32.81 -22.29 23.08
N LEU A 379 -31.86 -21.44 23.46
CA LEU A 379 -30.43 -21.66 23.24
C LEU A 379 -29.68 -21.55 24.56
N ALA A 380 -28.81 -22.51 24.85
CA ALA A 380 -28.02 -22.53 26.08
C ALA A 380 -26.68 -21.81 25.89
N HIS A 381 -26.32 -20.89 26.77
CA HIS A 381 -25.03 -20.18 26.72
C HIS A 381 -24.12 -20.57 27.89
N PRO A 382 -22.80 -20.71 27.67
CA PRO A 382 -21.85 -20.95 28.75
C PRO A 382 -21.77 -19.73 29.66
N VAL A 383 -21.69 -19.99 30.96
CA VAL A 383 -21.56 -18.99 32.01
C VAL A 383 -20.15 -19.07 32.56
N PHE A 384 -19.41 -17.97 32.46
CA PHE A 384 -18.01 -17.94 32.84
C PHE A 384 -17.81 -17.46 34.28
N SER A 385 -16.93 -18.15 34.98
CA SER A 385 -16.46 -17.84 36.33
C SER A 385 -14.95 -17.99 36.41
N SER A 386 -14.34 -17.63 37.54
CA SER A 386 -12.92 -17.90 37.79
C SER A 386 -12.57 -19.39 37.64
N ALA A 387 -13.49 -20.29 38.01
CA ALA A 387 -13.31 -21.73 37.84
C ALA A 387 -13.31 -22.14 36.35
N SER A 388 -14.21 -21.55 35.54
CA SER A 388 -14.26 -21.79 34.10
C SER A 388 -12.98 -21.34 33.40
N VAL A 389 -12.43 -20.18 33.79
CA VAL A 389 -11.14 -19.67 33.27
C VAL A 389 -9.97 -20.58 33.67
N ALA A 390 -9.96 -21.08 34.91
CA ALA A 390 -8.95 -22.03 35.37
C ALA A 390 -9.01 -23.35 34.60
N ALA A 391 -10.22 -23.87 34.35
CA ALA A 391 -10.45 -25.09 33.58
C ALA A 391 -9.98 -24.95 32.12
N GLN A 392 -10.26 -23.82 31.47
CA GLN A 392 -9.78 -23.54 30.10
C GLN A 392 -8.26 -23.61 29.97
N ALA A 393 -7.51 -23.17 31.00
CA ALA A 393 -6.06 -23.24 31.00
C ALA A 393 -5.50 -24.68 31.09
N GLN A 394 -6.29 -25.62 31.63
CA GLN A 394 -5.92 -27.04 31.73
C GLN A 394 -6.32 -27.85 30.49
N LEU A 395 -7.28 -27.37 29.69
CA LEU A 395 -7.81 -28.07 28.52
C LEU A 395 -6.74 -28.62 27.54
N PRO A 396 -5.65 -27.90 27.21
CA PRO A 396 -4.62 -28.43 26.30
C PRO A 396 -4.00 -29.76 26.76
N GLN A 397 -3.98 -30.02 28.07
CA GLN A 397 -3.43 -31.25 28.64
C GLN A 397 -4.34 -32.47 28.42
N LEU A 398 -5.63 -32.25 28.13
CA LEU A 398 -6.61 -33.29 27.87
C LEU A 398 -6.67 -33.71 26.39
N GLN A 399 -6.07 -32.94 25.49
CA GLN A 399 -6.14 -33.20 24.05
C GLN A 399 -5.39 -34.48 23.67
N GLY A 400 -6.11 -35.44 23.10
CA GLY A 400 -5.57 -36.76 22.73
C GLY A 400 -5.57 -37.77 23.87
N HIS A 401 -5.98 -37.37 25.07
CA HIS A 401 -6.09 -38.28 26.21
C HIS A 401 -7.07 -39.42 25.87
N ARG A 402 -6.57 -40.67 25.91
CA ARG A 402 -7.32 -41.89 25.56
C ARG A 402 -8.10 -41.80 24.23
N GLY A 403 -7.49 -41.18 23.22
CA GLY A 403 -8.09 -41.03 21.89
C GLY A 403 -9.24 -40.02 21.82
N THR A 404 -9.36 -39.14 22.82
CA THR A 404 -10.43 -38.13 22.88
C THR A 404 -9.90 -36.71 22.85
N TYR A 405 -10.66 -35.84 22.21
CA TYR A 405 -10.33 -34.43 21.99
C TYR A 405 -11.57 -33.57 22.22
N TYR A 406 -11.37 -32.34 22.69
CA TYR A 406 -12.45 -31.49 23.16
C TYR A 406 -12.41 -30.14 22.44
N ALA A 407 -13.54 -29.77 21.83
CA ALA A 407 -13.72 -28.53 21.10
C ALA A 407 -15.05 -27.88 21.49
N GLY A 408 -15.10 -26.55 21.53
CA GLY A 408 -16.32 -25.82 21.83
C GLY A 408 -16.04 -24.36 22.10
N ALA A 409 -17.04 -23.51 21.88
CA ALA A 409 -16.96 -22.07 22.19
C ALA A 409 -16.68 -21.82 23.70
N TRP A 410 -17.06 -22.77 24.56
CA TRP A 410 -16.76 -22.76 26.00
C TRP A 410 -15.26 -22.82 26.33
N ALA A 411 -14.39 -23.18 25.39
CA ALA A 411 -12.94 -23.15 25.55
C ALA A 411 -12.33 -21.72 25.50
N GLY A 412 -13.16 -20.69 25.32
CA GLY A 412 -12.76 -19.28 25.30
C GLY A 412 -13.82 -18.37 25.93
N TYR A 413 -14.25 -17.34 25.21
CA TYR A 413 -15.24 -16.38 25.68
C TYR A 413 -16.68 -16.73 25.28
N GLY A 414 -16.92 -17.90 24.66
CA GLY A 414 -18.24 -18.33 24.21
C GLY A 414 -18.64 -17.83 22.82
N PHE A 415 -17.70 -17.25 22.06
CA PHE A 415 -17.98 -16.72 20.72
C PHE A 415 -17.69 -17.73 19.62
N HIS A 416 -18.14 -17.40 18.41
CA HIS A 416 -17.95 -18.22 17.22
C HIS A 416 -16.47 -18.45 16.88
N GLU A 417 -15.65 -17.39 17.03
CA GLU A 417 -14.19 -17.48 16.86
C GLU A 417 -13.56 -18.44 17.88
N ASP A 418 -14.00 -18.42 19.14
CA ASP A 418 -13.50 -19.36 20.16
C ASP A 418 -13.84 -20.80 19.79
N GLY A 419 -15.04 -21.00 19.22
CA GLY A 419 -15.49 -22.28 18.71
C GLY A 419 -14.56 -22.84 17.64
N ILE A 420 -14.27 -22.07 16.58
CA ILE A 420 -13.34 -22.52 15.53
C ILE A 420 -11.88 -22.59 16.03
N ARG A 421 -11.44 -21.67 16.90
CA ARG A 421 -10.09 -21.71 17.48
C ARG A 421 -9.85 -23.01 18.27
N SER A 422 -10.85 -23.48 19.02
CA SER A 422 -10.77 -24.76 19.72
C SER A 422 -10.67 -25.96 18.77
N ALA A 423 -11.39 -25.92 17.64
CA ALA A 423 -11.31 -26.94 16.61
C ALA A 423 -9.94 -26.97 15.93
N VAL A 424 -9.38 -25.80 15.63
CA VAL A 424 -8.02 -25.65 15.11
C VAL A 424 -7.01 -26.29 16.07
N ALA A 425 -7.10 -25.98 17.36
CA ALA A 425 -6.21 -26.56 18.37
C ALA A 425 -6.31 -28.10 18.44
N VAL A 426 -7.51 -28.67 18.23
CA VAL A 426 -7.70 -30.13 18.12
C VAL A 426 -6.98 -30.70 16.91
N VAL A 427 -7.15 -30.08 15.74
CA VAL A 427 -6.53 -30.56 14.49
C VAL A 427 -5.01 -30.47 14.57
N GLU A 428 -4.47 -29.38 15.09
CA GLU A 428 -3.02 -29.22 15.31
C GLU A 428 -2.49 -30.25 16.33
N ALA A 429 -3.23 -30.52 17.41
CA ALA A 429 -2.87 -31.56 18.39
C ALA A 429 -2.90 -32.98 17.79
N MET A 430 -3.63 -33.20 16.69
CA MET A 430 -3.60 -34.44 15.91
C MET A 430 -2.51 -34.46 14.82
N GLY A 431 -1.70 -33.39 14.69
CA GLY A 431 -0.66 -33.27 13.65
C GLY A 431 -1.16 -32.74 12.31
N GLY A 432 -2.37 -32.17 12.27
CA GLY A 432 -2.97 -31.60 11.06
C GLY A 432 -2.49 -30.17 10.79
N VAL A 433 -2.64 -29.74 9.53
CA VAL A 433 -2.27 -28.39 9.07
C VAL A 433 -3.49 -27.61 8.61
N LEU A 434 -3.43 -26.28 8.76
CA LEU A 434 -4.47 -25.37 8.30
C LEU A 434 -4.23 -24.94 6.85
N PRO A 435 -5.29 -24.79 6.03
CA PRO A 435 -5.16 -24.22 4.69
C PRO A 435 -5.05 -22.69 4.68
N TRP A 436 -5.16 -22.02 5.83
CA TRP A 436 -5.01 -20.57 5.97
C TRP A 436 -4.08 -20.19 7.14
N VAL A 437 -3.64 -18.94 7.14
CA VAL A 437 -2.95 -18.32 8.29
C VAL A 437 -3.91 -17.31 8.91
N PRO A 438 -4.24 -17.41 10.22
CA PRO A 438 -5.13 -16.45 10.88
C PRO A 438 -4.47 -15.07 10.92
N ARG A 439 -5.09 -14.08 10.28
CA ARG A 439 -4.59 -12.69 10.22
C ARG A 439 -5.64 -11.72 10.72
N ALA A 440 -5.49 -11.27 11.96
CA ALA A 440 -6.29 -10.20 12.54
C ALA A 440 -5.89 -8.86 11.90
N THR A 441 -6.88 -8.05 11.53
CA THR A 441 -6.64 -6.73 10.94
C THR A 441 -6.88 -5.60 11.94
N SER A 442 -6.21 -4.46 11.75
CA SER A 442 -6.43 -3.27 12.58
C SER A 442 -7.54 -2.40 11.99
N PRO A 443 -8.51 -1.95 12.82
CA PRO A 443 -9.48 -0.94 12.39
C PRO A 443 -8.91 0.49 12.42
N LYS A 444 -7.71 0.67 13.00
CA LYS A 444 -7.06 1.97 13.19
C LYS A 444 -6.31 2.36 11.93
N VAL A 445 -6.59 3.57 11.44
CA VAL A 445 -6.00 4.15 10.22
C VAL A 445 -5.35 5.48 10.58
N SER A 446 -4.04 5.59 10.36
CA SER A 446 -3.34 6.86 10.55
C SER A 446 -3.74 7.90 9.50
N THR A 447 -3.53 9.19 9.78
CA THR A 447 -3.80 10.27 8.83
C THR A 447 -3.06 10.08 7.50
N MET A 448 -1.81 9.59 7.55
CA MET A 448 -1.02 9.32 6.34
C MET A 448 -1.58 8.15 5.53
N GLN A 449 -1.99 7.06 6.20
CA GLN A 449 -2.63 5.93 5.51
C GLN A 449 -3.96 6.36 4.87
N GLY A 450 -4.76 7.18 5.55
CA GLY A 450 -6.00 7.74 5.00
C GLY A 450 -5.76 8.64 3.78
N LEU A 451 -4.68 9.43 3.77
CA LEU A 451 -4.29 10.23 2.61
C LEU A 451 -3.94 9.37 1.40
N TYR A 452 -3.08 8.35 1.56
CA TYR A 452 -2.70 7.46 0.46
C TYR A 452 -3.89 6.64 -0.04
N MET A 453 -4.75 6.16 0.86
CA MET A 453 -6.00 5.51 0.48
C MET A 453 -6.89 6.44 -0.35
N GLY A 454 -7.07 7.70 0.05
CA GLY A 454 -7.87 8.67 -0.71
C GLY A 454 -7.27 9.01 -2.08
N LEU A 455 -5.94 9.09 -2.19
CA LEU A 455 -5.26 9.26 -3.48
C LEU A 455 -5.46 8.03 -4.39
N PHE A 456 -5.31 6.83 -3.82
CA PHE A 456 -5.57 5.59 -4.53
C PHE A 456 -7.03 5.50 -4.97
N ASP A 457 -8.00 5.79 -4.10
CA ASP A 457 -9.44 5.70 -4.40
C ASP A 457 -9.83 6.60 -5.58
N LYS A 458 -9.31 7.83 -5.60
CA LYS A 458 -9.47 8.74 -6.73
C LYS A 458 -8.87 8.18 -8.04
N TYR A 459 -7.66 7.64 -7.96
CA TYR A 459 -6.96 7.05 -9.11
C TYR A 459 -7.69 5.79 -9.62
N ALA A 460 -8.00 4.86 -8.73
CA ALA A 460 -8.69 3.62 -9.05
C ALA A 460 -10.10 3.90 -9.62
N GLY A 461 -10.82 4.88 -9.09
CA GLY A 461 -12.10 5.32 -9.62
C GLY A 461 -12.05 5.89 -11.03
N SER A 462 -10.92 6.47 -11.46
CA SER A 462 -10.74 6.94 -12.85
C SER A 462 -10.20 5.85 -13.78
N VAL A 463 -9.44 4.89 -13.26
CA VAL A 463 -8.77 3.83 -14.04
C VAL A 463 -9.67 2.63 -14.30
N PHE A 464 -10.29 2.06 -13.27
CA PHE A 464 -10.99 0.79 -13.37
C PHE A 464 -12.42 0.97 -13.86
N ASN A 465 -12.63 0.87 -15.17
CA ASN A 465 -13.94 0.90 -15.82
C ASN A 465 -14.32 -0.45 -16.47
N GLN A 466 -13.34 -1.33 -16.70
CA GLN A 466 -13.56 -2.70 -17.17
C GLN A 466 -13.36 -3.71 -16.04
N GLY A 467 -14.24 -4.70 -15.98
CA GLY A 467 -14.31 -5.68 -14.91
C GLY A 467 -14.79 -5.11 -13.57
N ARG A 468 -14.73 -5.94 -12.52
CA ARG A 468 -15.05 -5.58 -11.14
C ARG A 468 -13.86 -5.82 -10.23
N LEU A 469 -13.41 -4.76 -9.55
CA LEU A 469 -12.41 -4.82 -8.47
C LEU A 469 -13.09 -4.48 -7.15
N ARG A 470 -13.17 -5.44 -6.22
CA ARG A 470 -13.61 -5.22 -4.85
C ARG A 470 -12.42 -5.31 -3.90
N LEU A 471 -12.18 -4.28 -3.10
CA LEU A 471 -11.18 -4.26 -2.03
C LEU A 471 -11.90 -4.34 -0.67
N ILE A 472 -11.54 -5.33 0.15
CA ILE A 472 -11.95 -5.41 1.56
C ILE A 472 -10.78 -4.90 2.40
N LEU A 473 -10.99 -3.78 3.10
CA LEU A 473 -9.95 -3.09 3.86
C LEU A 473 -9.71 -3.72 5.24
N PRO A 474 -8.55 -3.48 5.90
CA PRO A 474 -8.30 -3.90 7.28
C PRO A 474 -9.37 -3.44 8.27
N THR A 475 -10.01 -2.31 7.99
CA THR A 475 -11.11 -1.74 8.79
C THR A 475 -12.43 -2.49 8.66
N GLY A 476 -12.55 -3.39 7.67
CA GLY A 476 -13.78 -4.05 7.26
C GLY A 476 -14.59 -3.28 6.22
N GLN A 477 -14.25 -2.01 5.94
CA GLN A 477 -14.84 -1.23 4.85
C GLN A 477 -14.53 -1.83 3.48
N GLU A 478 -15.33 -1.47 2.49
CA GLU A 478 -15.17 -1.95 1.11
C GLU A 478 -15.03 -0.79 0.14
N LEU A 479 -14.10 -0.92 -0.80
CA LEU A 479 -14.00 -0.07 -1.99
C LEU A 479 -14.34 -0.94 -3.20
N ASN A 480 -15.19 -0.44 -4.09
CA ASN A 480 -15.62 -1.17 -5.28
C ASN A 480 -15.41 -0.28 -6.52
N TYR A 481 -14.77 -0.83 -7.54
CA TYR A 481 -14.50 -0.15 -8.80
C TYR A 481 -14.94 -1.00 -10.00
N GLY A 482 -15.23 -0.33 -11.12
CA GLY A 482 -15.70 -0.96 -12.35
C GLY A 482 -17.18 -1.36 -12.33
N SER A 483 -17.55 -2.36 -13.14
CA SER A 483 -18.94 -2.81 -13.36
C SER A 483 -19.05 -4.33 -13.41
N GLU A 484 -20.19 -4.87 -12.96
CA GLU A 484 -20.52 -6.30 -13.13
C GLU A 484 -20.90 -6.66 -14.57
N HIS A 485 -21.32 -5.68 -15.38
CA HIS A 485 -21.76 -5.88 -16.75
C HIS A 485 -20.64 -5.55 -17.73
N THR A 486 -19.61 -6.40 -17.78
CA THR A 486 -18.51 -6.25 -18.73
C THR A 486 -18.54 -7.35 -19.78
N THR A 487 -18.37 -6.95 -21.04
CA THR A 487 -18.31 -7.89 -22.16
C THR A 487 -17.02 -8.69 -22.04
N ALA A 488 -17.12 -10.01 -22.05
CA ALA A 488 -15.92 -10.86 -22.11
C ALA A 488 -15.11 -10.52 -23.37
N ALA A 489 -13.78 -10.50 -23.22
CA ALA A 489 -12.90 -10.30 -24.37
C ALA A 489 -13.15 -11.44 -25.38
N PRO A 490 -13.41 -11.14 -26.66
CA PRO A 490 -13.68 -12.17 -27.65
C PRO A 490 -12.51 -13.16 -27.74
N VAL A 491 -12.82 -14.45 -27.72
CA VAL A 491 -11.88 -15.55 -27.97
C VAL A 491 -12.16 -16.09 -29.37
N PRO A 492 -11.14 -16.30 -30.22
CA PRO A 492 -11.34 -16.95 -31.51
C PRO A 492 -12.06 -18.29 -31.36
N LYS A 493 -13.01 -18.57 -32.25
CA LYS A 493 -13.77 -19.83 -32.25
C LYS A 493 -12.82 -21.02 -32.39
N GLY A 494 -12.90 -22.00 -31.49
CA GLY A 494 -11.99 -23.15 -31.42
C GLY A 494 -10.77 -22.95 -30.50
N GLU A 495 -10.58 -21.76 -29.92
CA GLU A 495 -9.52 -21.45 -28.94
C GLU A 495 -10.07 -21.24 -27.52
N GLU A 496 -11.32 -21.64 -27.25
CA GLU A 496 -11.97 -21.48 -25.94
C GLU A 496 -11.21 -22.20 -24.82
N TRP A 497 -10.53 -23.29 -25.18
CA TRP A 497 -9.69 -24.08 -24.28
C TRP A 497 -8.46 -23.34 -23.74
N ARG A 498 -8.09 -22.19 -24.34
CA ARG A 498 -6.99 -21.37 -23.82
C ARG A 498 -7.32 -20.77 -22.46
N GLY A 499 -8.61 -20.65 -22.09
CA GLY A 499 -9.07 -20.19 -20.77
C GLY A 499 -8.69 -18.75 -20.46
N ARG A 500 -9.66 -17.86 -20.25
CA ARG A 500 -9.42 -16.51 -19.76
C ARG A 500 -10.10 -16.32 -18.41
N PRO A 501 -9.41 -15.75 -17.40
CA PRO A 501 -10.05 -15.44 -16.14
C PRO A 501 -11.24 -14.50 -16.33
N GLU A 502 -12.25 -14.63 -15.48
CA GLU A 502 -13.29 -13.61 -15.38
C GLU A 502 -12.68 -12.26 -15.00
N LEU A 503 -13.19 -11.17 -15.57
CA LEU A 503 -12.80 -9.82 -15.21
C LEU A 503 -13.43 -9.40 -13.88
N LYS A 504 -13.25 -10.21 -12.84
CA LYS A 504 -13.76 -9.97 -11.49
C LYS A 504 -12.79 -10.51 -10.47
N CYS A 505 -12.54 -9.72 -9.44
CA CYS A 505 -11.74 -10.16 -8.30
C CYS A 505 -12.19 -9.49 -7.00
N THR A 506 -11.90 -10.16 -5.89
CA THR A 506 -11.99 -9.58 -4.55
C THR A 506 -10.62 -9.67 -3.90
N VAL A 507 -10.08 -8.52 -3.50
CA VAL A 507 -8.80 -8.39 -2.82
C VAL A 507 -9.05 -8.13 -1.35
N ARG A 508 -8.42 -8.90 -0.48
CA ARG A 508 -8.38 -8.63 0.96
C ARG A 508 -7.07 -7.94 1.31
N VAL A 509 -7.17 -6.69 1.75
CA VAL A 509 -6.05 -5.88 2.21
C VAL A 509 -5.85 -6.13 3.71
N TYR A 510 -4.65 -6.53 4.11
CA TYR A 510 -4.24 -6.74 5.49
C TYR A 510 -3.44 -5.56 6.05
N ASP A 511 -2.66 -4.88 5.21
CA ASP A 511 -1.89 -3.68 5.59
C ASP A 511 -2.25 -2.49 4.69
N MET A 512 -2.48 -1.33 5.31
CA MET A 512 -2.74 -0.07 4.61
C MET A 512 -1.53 0.48 3.84
N ASP A 513 -0.31 -0.03 4.08
CA ASP A 513 0.88 0.32 3.29
C ASP A 513 0.74 -0.08 1.82
N PHE A 514 -0.16 -1.03 1.52
CA PHE A 514 -0.65 -1.36 0.17
C PHE A 514 -0.89 -0.10 -0.68
N PHE A 515 -1.64 0.86 -0.15
CA PHE A 515 -2.00 2.08 -0.87
C PHE A 515 -0.78 2.97 -1.12
N ARG A 516 0.10 3.10 -0.12
CA ARG A 516 1.32 3.89 -0.26
C ARG A 516 2.23 3.30 -1.33
N LYS A 517 2.44 1.97 -1.33
CA LYS A 517 3.30 1.29 -2.30
C LYS A 517 2.78 1.51 -3.72
N ILE A 518 1.48 1.32 -3.97
CA ILE A 518 0.89 1.51 -5.30
C ILE A 518 0.90 2.98 -5.73
N VAL A 519 0.55 3.91 -4.86
CA VAL A 519 0.54 5.35 -5.22
C VAL A 519 1.94 5.86 -5.55
N LEU A 520 2.98 5.35 -4.87
CA LEU A 520 4.36 5.80 -5.06
C LEU A 520 5.13 5.04 -6.15
N ARG A 521 4.78 3.78 -6.41
CA ARG A 521 5.56 2.87 -7.25
C ARG A 521 4.72 2.00 -8.21
N HIS A 522 3.43 2.28 -8.34
CA HIS A 522 2.52 1.69 -9.35
C HIS A 522 2.53 0.16 -9.36
N ASP A 523 2.83 -0.45 -10.49
CA ASP A 523 2.92 -1.89 -10.69
C ASP A 523 4.06 -2.52 -9.88
N VAL A 524 5.21 -1.83 -9.75
CA VAL A 524 6.29 -2.27 -8.85
C VAL A 524 5.79 -2.31 -7.41
N GLY A 525 5.09 -1.25 -6.98
CA GLY A 525 4.50 -1.16 -5.65
C GLY A 525 3.41 -2.21 -5.40
N MET A 526 2.60 -2.51 -6.41
CA MET A 526 1.59 -3.58 -6.38
C MET A 526 2.25 -4.95 -6.20
N GLY A 527 3.31 -5.24 -6.97
CA GLY A 527 4.06 -6.48 -6.84
C GLY A 527 4.77 -6.60 -5.49
N GLU A 528 5.36 -5.52 -4.99
CA GLU A 528 5.97 -5.48 -3.65
C GLU A 528 4.94 -5.67 -2.54
N ALA A 529 3.77 -5.05 -2.64
CA ALA A 529 2.68 -5.24 -1.70
C ALA A 529 2.21 -6.70 -1.67
N TYR A 530 2.14 -7.35 -2.83
CA TYR A 530 1.84 -8.78 -2.90
C TYR A 530 2.95 -9.62 -2.28
N MET A 531 4.22 -9.34 -2.60
CA MET A 531 5.38 -10.07 -2.08
C MET A 531 5.49 -9.99 -0.56
N ASP A 532 5.20 -8.83 0.01
CA ASP A 532 5.26 -8.58 1.45
C ASP A 532 4.02 -9.09 2.20
N GLY A 533 2.97 -9.51 1.47
CA GLY A 533 1.74 -10.06 2.04
C GLY A 533 0.76 -9.00 2.53
N ASP A 534 0.88 -7.75 2.08
CA ASP A 534 -0.01 -6.64 2.42
C ASP A 534 -1.45 -6.92 1.97
N PHE A 535 -1.63 -7.76 0.96
CA PHE A 535 -2.93 -8.22 0.48
C PHE A 535 -2.88 -9.67 -0.02
N GLU A 536 -4.06 -10.29 -0.08
CA GLU A 536 -4.30 -11.53 -0.80
C GLU A 536 -5.50 -11.35 -1.75
N VAL A 537 -5.57 -12.18 -2.79
CA VAL A 537 -6.73 -12.22 -3.68
C VAL A 537 -7.57 -13.45 -3.35
N LEU A 538 -8.86 -13.24 -3.07
CA LEU A 538 -9.79 -14.32 -2.76
C LEU A 538 -10.06 -15.17 -4.01
N GLY A 539 -10.36 -16.46 -3.81
CA GLY A 539 -10.55 -17.41 -4.92
C GLY A 539 -9.31 -18.27 -5.23
N GLY A 540 -8.26 -18.20 -4.42
CA GLY A 540 -7.10 -19.09 -4.51
C GLY A 540 -6.29 -18.88 -5.80
N PHE A 541 -5.96 -19.98 -6.48
CA PHE A 541 -5.14 -19.97 -7.70
C PHE A 541 -5.73 -19.09 -8.82
N GLU A 542 -7.04 -19.14 -9.01
CA GLU A 542 -7.74 -18.36 -10.04
C GLU A 542 -7.93 -16.89 -9.64
N GLY A 543 -7.98 -16.61 -8.33
CA GLY A 543 -8.20 -15.27 -7.79
C GLY A 543 -7.17 -14.25 -8.29
N LEU A 544 -5.88 -14.59 -8.15
CA LEU A 544 -4.79 -13.70 -8.60
C LEU A 544 -4.81 -13.48 -10.12
N GLY A 545 -5.20 -14.51 -10.89
CA GLY A 545 -5.41 -14.40 -12.34
C GLY A 545 -6.52 -13.42 -12.69
N GLY A 546 -7.68 -13.51 -12.02
CA GLY A 546 -8.77 -12.54 -12.17
C GLY A 546 -8.38 -11.12 -11.78
N PHE A 547 -7.58 -10.95 -10.73
CA PHE A 547 -7.05 -9.63 -10.35
C PHE A 547 -6.16 -9.03 -11.43
N MET A 548 -5.18 -9.78 -11.94
CA MET A 548 -4.33 -9.30 -13.01
C MET A 548 -5.09 -9.10 -14.32
N ALA A 549 -6.11 -9.90 -14.61
CA ALA A 549 -6.97 -9.70 -15.78
C ALA A 549 -7.72 -8.35 -15.70
N VAL A 550 -8.26 -8.00 -14.52
CA VAL A 550 -8.86 -6.67 -14.29
C VAL A 550 -7.83 -5.57 -14.42
N VAL A 551 -6.64 -5.71 -13.84
CA VAL A 551 -5.56 -4.71 -13.95
C VAL A 551 -5.15 -4.51 -15.40
N THR A 552 -4.91 -5.58 -16.15
CA THR A 552 -4.43 -5.50 -17.53
C THR A 552 -5.52 -5.00 -18.50
N ALA A 553 -6.79 -5.35 -18.29
CA ALA A 553 -7.91 -4.79 -19.06
C ALA A 553 -8.00 -3.26 -18.95
N ASN A 554 -7.46 -2.68 -17.87
CA ASN A 554 -7.42 -1.25 -17.65
C ASN A 554 -5.99 -0.66 -17.78
N ALA A 555 -4.98 -1.42 -18.23
CA ALA A 555 -3.58 -0.99 -18.19
C ALA A 555 -3.26 0.25 -19.03
N VAL A 556 -3.78 0.34 -20.26
CA VAL A 556 -3.60 1.53 -21.12
C VAL A 556 -4.15 2.77 -20.44
N ARG A 557 -5.36 2.66 -19.88
CA ARG A 557 -5.99 3.75 -19.13
C ARG A 557 -5.21 4.06 -17.84
N ALA A 558 -4.68 3.04 -17.17
CA ALA A 558 -3.84 3.20 -16.00
C ALA A 558 -2.57 3.99 -16.31
N GLU A 559 -2.00 3.86 -17.53
CA GLU A 559 -0.88 4.67 -18.06
C GLU A 559 -1.29 6.11 -18.39
N GLU A 560 -2.42 6.31 -19.07
CA GLU A 560 -2.94 7.65 -19.41
C GLU A 560 -3.30 8.47 -18.16
N GLU A 561 -3.92 7.82 -17.17
CA GLU A 561 -4.44 8.44 -15.96
C GLU A 561 -3.34 8.61 -14.88
N ARG A 562 -2.10 8.18 -15.14
CA ARG A 562 -0.94 8.38 -14.24
C ARG A 562 -0.79 9.84 -13.81
N GLY A 563 -1.11 10.78 -14.70
CA GLY A 563 -1.04 12.23 -14.43
C GLY A 563 -1.95 12.72 -13.30
N HIS A 564 -3.04 12.01 -12.97
CA HIS A 564 -4.00 12.43 -11.93
C HIS A 564 -3.49 12.31 -10.50
N LEU A 565 -2.44 11.50 -10.28
CA LEU A 565 -1.71 11.41 -9.01
C LEU A 565 -0.73 12.59 -8.83
N GLY A 566 -0.60 13.45 -9.85
CA GLY A 566 0.19 14.67 -9.80
C GLY A 566 1.68 14.40 -9.53
N LEU A 567 2.28 15.27 -8.73
CA LEU A 567 3.73 15.33 -8.56
C LEU A 567 4.33 14.20 -7.71
N ILE A 568 3.53 13.57 -6.85
CA ILE A 568 3.95 12.41 -6.06
C ILE A 568 4.34 11.25 -6.97
N ASN A 569 3.53 11.02 -8.01
CA ASN A 569 3.83 10.05 -9.05
C ASN A 569 5.11 10.42 -9.81
N TRP A 570 5.21 11.65 -10.31
CA TRP A 570 6.39 12.11 -11.07
C TRP A 570 7.71 11.94 -10.30
N VAL A 571 7.74 12.21 -8.98
CA VAL A 571 8.94 11.97 -8.17
C VAL A 571 9.26 10.48 -8.07
N GLY A 572 8.25 9.63 -7.83
CA GLY A 572 8.40 8.18 -7.81
C GLY A 572 8.98 7.63 -9.11
N GLU A 573 8.41 8.02 -10.25
CA GLU A 573 8.88 7.63 -11.58
C GLU A 573 10.32 8.08 -11.85
N ARG A 574 10.71 9.29 -11.43
CA ARG A 574 12.10 9.77 -11.58
C ARG A 574 13.07 8.99 -10.71
N LEU A 575 12.71 8.63 -9.49
CA LEU A 575 13.55 7.80 -8.62
C LEU A 575 13.71 6.38 -9.17
N LEU A 576 12.63 5.79 -9.69
CA LEU A 576 12.67 4.48 -10.34
C LEU A 576 13.51 4.52 -11.62
N TYR A 577 13.34 5.54 -12.45
CA TYR A 577 14.17 5.76 -13.64
C TYR A 577 15.66 5.92 -13.29
N LEU A 578 15.99 6.70 -12.24
CA LEU A 578 17.37 6.85 -11.79
C LEU A 578 17.96 5.54 -11.23
N SER A 579 17.15 4.71 -10.54
CA SER A 579 17.54 3.35 -10.13
C SER A 579 17.85 2.48 -11.35
N HIS A 580 17.02 2.54 -12.39
CA HIS A 580 17.22 1.80 -13.63
C HIS A 580 18.53 2.19 -14.34
N LEU A 581 18.88 3.47 -14.39
CA LEU A 581 20.14 3.95 -14.98
C LEU A 581 21.41 3.39 -14.30
N GLN A 582 21.30 2.84 -13.08
CA GLN A 582 22.42 2.24 -12.37
C GLN A 582 22.73 0.80 -12.82
N ARG A 583 21.93 0.20 -13.73
CA ARG A 583 22.07 -1.20 -14.19
C ARG A 583 22.21 -1.33 -15.73
N PRO A 584 23.26 -0.75 -16.35
CA PRO A 584 23.39 -0.72 -17.81
C PRO A 584 23.79 -2.09 -18.42
N ASN A 585 23.26 -2.41 -19.60
CA ASN A 585 23.54 -3.64 -20.37
C ASN A 585 24.90 -3.64 -21.12
N THR A 586 25.92 -3.07 -20.50
CA THR A 586 27.31 -3.24 -20.96
C THR A 586 27.72 -4.72 -20.93
N ILE A 587 28.82 -5.11 -21.58
CA ILE A 587 29.32 -6.50 -21.54
C ILE A 587 29.49 -7.00 -20.09
N LYS A 588 30.11 -6.19 -19.22
CA LYS A 588 30.27 -6.53 -17.79
C LYS A 588 28.95 -6.54 -17.03
N GLY A 589 28.05 -5.59 -17.32
CA GLY A 589 26.74 -5.49 -16.66
C GLY A 589 25.78 -6.62 -17.04
N SER A 590 25.71 -6.96 -18.34
CA SER A 590 24.87 -8.06 -18.85
C SER A 590 25.28 -9.40 -18.21
N ARG A 591 26.60 -9.64 -18.12
CA ARG A 591 27.14 -10.81 -17.43
C ARG A 591 26.70 -10.86 -15.97
N LYS A 592 26.86 -9.75 -15.23
CA LYS A 592 26.46 -9.67 -13.82
C LYS A 592 24.95 -9.89 -13.63
N ASN A 593 24.10 -9.28 -14.46
CA ASN A 593 22.65 -9.41 -14.36
C ASN A 593 22.19 -10.86 -14.66
N ILE A 594 22.82 -11.53 -15.63
CA ILE A 594 22.54 -12.91 -16.00
C ILE A 594 23.08 -13.89 -14.94
N GLU A 595 24.31 -13.67 -14.43
CA GLU A 595 24.86 -14.42 -13.29
C GLU A 595 23.92 -14.31 -12.08
N GLU A 596 23.52 -13.11 -11.65
CA GLU A 596 22.59 -12.92 -10.51
C GLU A 596 21.21 -13.60 -10.72
N HIS A 597 20.72 -13.71 -11.96
CA HIS A 597 19.44 -14.35 -12.28
C HIS A 597 19.51 -15.89 -12.31
N TYR A 598 20.62 -16.46 -12.79
CA TYR A 598 20.82 -17.91 -12.88
C TYR A 598 21.62 -18.52 -11.71
N ASP A 599 22.29 -17.69 -10.90
CA ASP A 599 22.90 -18.05 -9.60
C ASP A 599 21.86 -18.48 -8.56
N ALA A 600 20.56 -18.26 -8.83
CA ALA A 600 19.49 -18.93 -8.11
C ALA A 600 19.68 -20.47 -8.17
N GLY A 601 20.30 -21.02 -9.22
CA GLY A 601 20.70 -22.41 -9.33
C GLY A 601 19.73 -23.27 -10.13
N ASN A 602 20.27 -24.17 -10.97
CA ASN A 602 19.50 -25.08 -11.84
C ASN A 602 18.46 -25.93 -11.07
N ALA A 603 18.68 -26.19 -9.78
CA ALA A 603 17.77 -26.95 -8.92
C ALA A 603 16.36 -26.32 -8.85
N MET A 604 16.26 -24.99 -8.80
CA MET A 604 14.97 -24.29 -8.78
C MET A 604 14.23 -24.43 -10.12
N TYR A 605 14.92 -24.18 -11.24
CA TYR A 605 14.32 -24.27 -12.58
C TYR A 605 13.82 -25.68 -12.90
N LYS A 606 14.56 -26.71 -12.47
CA LYS A 606 14.16 -28.13 -12.60
C LYS A 606 12.85 -28.48 -11.89
N LEU A 607 12.38 -27.66 -10.94
CA LEU A 607 11.12 -27.93 -10.23
C LEU A 607 9.87 -27.54 -11.03
N PHE A 608 9.96 -26.62 -11.99
CA PHE A 608 8.79 -26.10 -12.70
C PHE A 608 8.91 -26.11 -14.24
N LEU A 609 10.11 -26.19 -14.79
CA LEU A 609 10.32 -26.41 -16.22
C LEU A 609 10.13 -27.89 -16.59
N ASP A 610 9.87 -28.15 -17.86
CA ASP A 610 9.85 -29.50 -18.42
C ASP A 610 11.27 -30.07 -18.61
N GLU A 611 11.35 -31.30 -19.09
CA GLU A 611 12.59 -32.04 -19.28
C GLU A 611 13.56 -31.38 -20.28
N THR A 612 13.06 -30.55 -21.21
CA THR A 612 13.92 -29.76 -22.10
C THR A 612 14.69 -28.66 -21.36
N LEU A 613 14.28 -28.30 -20.14
CA LEU A 613 14.71 -27.12 -19.39
C LEU A 613 14.61 -25.83 -20.22
N THR A 614 13.58 -25.70 -21.05
CA THR A 614 13.38 -24.48 -21.82
C THR A 614 12.64 -23.44 -20.99
N TYR A 615 13.34 -22.37 -20.58
CA TYR A 615 12.72 -21.19 -19.96
C TYR A 615 12.31 -20.15 -21.01
N SER A 616 11.35 -20.51 -21.85
CA SER A 616 10.80 -19.69 -22.95
C SER A 616 9.41 -20.23 -23.35
N SER A 617 8.61 -19.46 -24.09
CA SER A 617 7.28 -19.89 -24.56
C SER A 617 7.31 -21.18 -25.38
N GLY A 618 6.41 -22.12 -25.10
CA GLY A 618 6.08 -23.23 -26.00
C GLY A 618 5.11 -22.80 -27.12
N VAL A 619 4.76 -23.74 -28.00
CA VAL A 619 3.71 -23.60 -29.04
C VAL A 619 2.71 -24.76 -28.91
N TYR A 620 1.44 -24.44 -28.67
CA TYR A 620 0.39 -25.45 -28.46
C TYR A 620 -0.44 -25.64 -29.72
N LYS A 621 -0.62 -26.88 -30.15
CA LYS A 621 -1.48 -27.25 -31.29
C LYS A 621 -2.92 -27.56 -30.85
N GLY A 622 -3.15 -27.78 -29.56
CA GLY A 622 -4.47 -28.02 -28.97
C GLY A 622 -4.41 -28.28 -27.46
N PRO A 623 -5.55 -28.50 -26.80
CA PRO A 623 -5.64 -28.63 -25.35
C PRO A 623 -4.99 -29.89 -24.76
N GLY A 624 -4.64 -30.87 -25.59
CA GLY A 624 -3.98 -32.10 -25.15
C GLY A 624 -2.45 -32.01 -25.11
N ASP A 625 -1.85 -30.92 -25.61
CA ASP A 625 -0.39 -30.75 -25.59
C ASP A 625 0.11 -30.47 -24.17
N THR A 626 1.07 -31.28 -23.70
CA THR A 626 1.78 -31.02 -22.44
C THR A 626 2.78 -29.87 -22.61
N LEU A 627 3.28 -29.32 -21.50
CA LEU A 627 4.37 -28.34 -21.53
C LEU A 627 5.59 -28.85 -22.31
N TYR A 628 6.00 -30.10 -22.08
CA TYR A 628 7.08 -30.73 -22.84
C TYR A 628 6.78 -30.77 -24.35
N GLN A 629 5.59 -31.23 -24.73
CA GLN A 629 5.21 -31.33 -26.13
C GLN A 629 5.15 -29.95 -26.81
N SER A 630 4.68 -28.92 -26.09
CA SER A 630 4.62 -27.55 -26.62
C SER A 630 6.03 -26.96 -26.85
N GLN A 631 7.01 -27.32 -26.00
CA GLN A 631 8.40 -26.93 -26.23
C GLN A 631 9.00 -27.60 -27.47
N LEU A 632 8.72 -28.88 -27.70
CA LEU A 632 9.14 -29.57 -28.93
C LEU A 632 8.49 -28.96 -30.17
N ASN A 633 7.18 -28.69 -30.11
CA ASN A 633 6.44 -28.03 -31.19
C ASN A 633 7.06 -26.67 -31.55
N LYS A 634 7.43 -25.86 -30.56
CA LYS A 634 8.12 -24.58 -30.75
C LYS A 634 9.46 -24.77 -31.46
N ILE A 635 10.30 -25.70 -30.99
CA ILE A 635 11.61 -25.97 -31.61
C ILE A 635 11.41 -26.38 -33.08
N ASP A 636 10.50 -27.32 -33.34
CA ASP A 636 10.23 -27.81 -34.69
C ASP A 636 9.69 -26.70 -35.60
N ALA A 637 8.86 -25.79 -35.09
CA ALA A 637 8.38 -24.62 -35.82
C ALA A 637 9.52 -23.66 -36.19
N LEU A 638 10.46 -23.40 -35.28
CA LEU A 638 11.62 -22.55 -35.53
C LEU A 638 12.58 -23.19 -36.56
N ILE A 639 12.81 -24.51 -36.48
CA ILE A 639 13.59 -25.28 -37.46
C ILE A 639 12.96 -25.16 -38.85
N ALA A 640 11.64 -25.37 -38.94
CA ALA A 640 10.91 -25.26 -40.19
C ALA A 640 10.93 -23.84 -40.75
N LYS A 641 10.76 -22.82 -39.90
CA LYS A 641 10.79 -21.41 -40.29
C LYS A 641 12.16 -20.98 -40.81
N ALA A 642 13.23 -21.43 -40.16
CA ALA A 642 14.60 -21.22 -40.60
C ALA A 642 14.96 -22.09 -41.82
N ARG A 643 14.14 -23.12 -42.13
CA ARG A 643 14.36 -24.20 -43.11
C ARG A 643 15.77 -24.81 -43.00
N ILE A 644 16.09 -25.23 -41.78
CA ILE A 644 17.37 -25.88 -41.44
C ILE A 644 17.37 -27.30 -42.02
N GLY A 645 18.41 -27.64 -42.76
CA GLY A 645 18.66 -28.97 -43.32
C GLY A 645 19.97 -29.61 -42.85
N PRO A 646 20.24 -30.87 -43.24
CA PRO A 646 21.41 -31.64 -42.80
C PRO A 646 22.77 -31.02 -43.17
N ALA A 647 22.81 -30.18 -44.22
CA ALA A 647 24.02 -29.54 -44.71
C ALA A 647 24.32 -28.20 -44.01
N ASP A 648 23.36 -27.64 -43.27
CA ASP A 648 23.47 -26.30 -42.70
C ASP A 648 24.37 -26.30 -41.46
N HIS A 649 25.08 -25.18 -41.27
CA HIS A 649 25.71 -24.83 -40.01
C HIS A 649 24.97 -23.68 -39.35
N VAL A 650 24.43 -23.94 -38.16
CA VAL A 650 23.56 -23.01 -37.42
C VAL A 650 24.30 -22.40 -36.23
N LEU A 651 24.15 -21.09 -36.04
CA LEU A 651 24.56 -20.38 -34.83
C LEU A 651 23.33 -20.13 -33.95
N GLU A 652 23.38 -20.56 -32.71
CA GLU A 652 22.39 -20.23 -31.68
C GLU A 652 22.98 -19.19 -30.72
N ILE A 653 22.41 -17.99 -30.75
CA ILE A 653 22.76 -16.92 -29.80
C ILE A 653 21.87 -17.10 -28.57
N GLY A 654 22.49 -17.45 -27.43
CA GLY A 654 21.81 -17.76 -26.17
C GLY A 654 21.28 -19.18 -26.12
N CYS A 655 22.19 -20.17 -26.09
CA CYS A 655 21.81 -21.60 -26.23
C CYS A 655 21.17 -22.25 -24.99
N GLY A 656 21.00 -21.50 -23.89
CA GLY A 656 20.41 -22.00 -22.65
C GLY A 656 21.04 -23.32 -22.19
N TRP A 657 20.19 -24.30 -21.84
CA TRP A 657 20.58 -25.64 -21.39
C TRP A 657 20.71 -26.65 -22.54
N GLY A 658 20.82 -26.20 -23.80
CA GLY A 658 21.11 -27.04 -24.97
C GLY A 658 19.93 -27.83 -25.55
N GLY A 659 18.71 -27.66 -25.02
CA GLY A 659 17.51 -28.39 -25.48
C GLY A 659 17.19 -28.18 -26.97
N PHE A 660 17.37 -26.96 -27.49
CA PHE A 660 17.18 -26.68 -28.92
C PHE A 660 18.23 -27.41 -29.75
N ALA A 661 19.51 -27.20 -29.47
CA ALA A 661 20.62 -27.82 -30.19
C ALA A 661 20.43 -29.34 -30.34
N ILE A 662 20.08 -30.03 -29.24
CA ILE A 662 19.82 -31.48 -29.23
C ILE A 662 18.69 -31.83 -30.19
N ARG A 663 17.52 -31.19 -30.06
CA ARG A 663 16.36 -31.48 -30.92
C ARG A 663 16.63 -31.17 -32.39
N ALA A 664 17.32 -30.06 -32.69
CA ALA A 664 17.63 -29.66 -34.07
C ALA A 664 18.59 -30.62 -34.76
N VAL A 665 19.65 -31.05 -34.09
CA VAL A 665 20.60 -32.02 -34.65
C VAL A 665 19.96 -33.40 -34.77
N GLN A 666 19.14 -33.84 -33.80
CA GLN A 666 18.42 -35.11 -33.90
C GLN A 666 17.42 -35.16 -35.05
N THR A 667 16.77 -34.04 -35.37
CA THR A 667 15.72 -34.00 -36.41
C THR A 667 16.28 -33.74 -37.81
N THR A 668 17.35 -32.96 -37.93
CA THR A 668 17.86 -32.53 -39.25
C THR A 668 19.24 -33.09 -39.58
N GLY A 669 20.03 -33.46 -38.57
CA GLY A 669 21.45 -33.83 -38.74
C GLY A 669 22.37 -32.64 -39.02
N CYS A 670 21.94 -31.39 -38.88
CA CYS A 670 22.77 -30.20 -39.13
C CYS A 670 24.00 -30.10 -38.20
N ARG A 671 24.90 -29.15 -38.46
CA ARG A 671 25.93 -28.73 -37.50
C ARG A 671 25.44 -27.56 -36.66
N TRP A 672 25.75 -27.54 -35.37
CA TRP A 672 25.25 -26.53 -34.44
C TRP A 672 26.37 -25.91 -33.61
N THR A 673 26.38 -24.59 -33.52
CA THR A 673 27.22 -23.83 -32.59
C THR A 673 26.32 -23.01 -31.67
N GLY A 674 26.30 -23.33 -30.38
CA GLY A 674 25.57 -22.55 -29.37
C GLY A 674 26.51 -21.69 -28.53
N ILE A 675 26.12 -20.46 -28.25
CA ILE A 675 26.86 -19.55 -27.37
C ILE A 675 26.02 -19.13 -26.15
N THR A 676 26.64 -19.07 -24.98
CA THR A 676 26.02 -18.56 -23.74
C THR A 676 27.05 -17.81 -22.90
N ILE A 677 26.59 -16.90 -22.04
CA ILE A 677 27.40 -16.21 -21.04
C ILE A 677 27.16 -16.71 -19.60
N SER A 678 26.34 -17.75 -19.41
CA SER A 678 26.18 -18.44 -18.12
C SER A 678 27.03 -19.71 -18.09
N LYS A 679 27.82 -19.88 -17.03
CA LYS A 679 28.68 -21.06 -16.86
C LYS A 679 27.85 -22.28 -16.46
N GLU A 680 26.81 -22.06 -15.69
CA GLU A 680 25.88 -23.06 -15.15
C GLU A 680 25.04 -23.66 -16.28
N GLN A 681 24.53 -22.82 -17.18
CA GLN A 681 23.84 -23.25 -18.39
C GLN A 681 24.78 -24.03 -19.30
N LEU A 682 26.00 -23.53 -19.53
CA LEU A 682 26.98 -24.22 -20.37
C LEU A 682 27.34 -25.60 -19.82
N ALA A 683 27.56 -25.71 -18.50
CA ALA A 683 27.90 -26.98 -17.86
C ALA A 683 26.78 -28.01 -18.04
N GLU A 684 25.54 -27.65 -17.72
CA GLU A 684 24.39 -28.54 -17.89
C GLU A 684 24.14 -28.88 -19.37
N ALA A 685 24.23 -27.90 -20.27
CA ALA A 685 24.06 -28.11 -21.70
C ALA A 685 25.11 -29.09 -22.26
N THR A 686 26.35 -28.96 -21.82
CA THR A 686 27.45 -29.86 -22.22
C THR A 686 27.19 -31.29 -21.76
N GLU A 687 26.75 -31.47 -20.51
CA GLU A 687 26.40 -32.79 -19.98
C GLU A 687 25.23 -33.42 -20.75
N ARG A 688 24.18 -32.63 -21.04
CA ARG A 688 23.01 -33.10 -21.79
C ARG A 688 23.35 -33.46 -23.24
N VAL A 689 24.17 -32.66 -23.92
CA VAL A 689 24.67 -32.95 -25.27
C VAL A 689 25.51 -34.22 -25.27
N ALA A 690 26.34 -34.42 -24.24
CA ALA A 690 27.14 -35.63 -24.09
C ALA A 690 26.28 -36.88 -23.83
N ALA A 691 25.26 -36.77 -22.96
CA ALA A 691 24.30 -37.83 -22.70
C ALA A 691 23.49 -38.21 -23.94
N ALA A 692 23.23 -37.24 -24.84
CA ALA A 692 22.57 -37.49 -26.13
C ALA A 692 23.51 -38.06 -27.20
N GLY A 693 24.83 -38.10 -26.97
CA GLY A 693 25.83 -38.60 -27.92
C GLY A 693 26.04 -37.71 -29.15
N LEU A 694 25.89 -36.38 -29.01
CA LEU A 694 25.90 -35.42 -30.12
C LEU A 694 27.11 -34.46 -30.12
N GLN A 695 28.18 -34.78 -29.38
CA GLN A 695 29.32 -33.86 -29.20
C GLN A 695 30.11 -33.61 -30.50
N ASP A 696 29.97 -34.47 -31.51
CA ASP A 696 30.61 -34.35 -32.81
C ASP A 696 29.89 -33.35 -33.75
N ARG A 697 28.63 -33.01 -33.45
CA ARG A 697 27.79 -32.11 -34.25
C ARG A 697 27.41 -30.82 -33.53
N ILE A 698 27.46 -30.80 -32.19
CA ILE A 698 27.11 -29.65 -31.36
C ILE A 698 28.35 -29.11 -30.64
N THR A 699 28.70 -27.86 -30.94
CA THR A 699 29.73 -27.10 -30.25
C THR A 699 29.07 -26.06 -29.34
N LEU A 700 29.40 -26.06 -28.05
CA LEU A 700 28.91 -25.07 -27.09
C LEU A 700 30.07 -24.21 -26.56
N LEU A 701 29.88 -22.90 -26.53
CA LEU A 701 30.93 -21.94 -26.16
C LEU A 701 30.46 -20.97 -25.07
N PHE A 702 31.33 -20.72 -24.10
CA PHE A 702 31.19 -19.60 -23.18
C PHE A 702 31.63 -18.31 -23.89
N CYS A 703 30.68 -17.56 -24.42
CA CYS A 703 30.97 -16.44 -25.31
C CYS A 703 29.82 -15.42 -25.31
N ASP A 704 30.18 -14.13 -25.19
CA ASP A 704 29.26 -13.04 -25.47
C ASP A 704 29.16 -12.84 -26.98
N TYR A 705 27.95 -12.74 -27.52
CA TYR A 705 27.73 -12.58 -28.96
C TYR A 705 28.40 -11.32 -29.55
N ARG A 706 28.69 -10.31 -28.70
CA ARG A 706 29.39 -9.09 -29.10
C ARG A 706 30.89 -9.28 -29.26
N ASP A 707 31.43 -10.34 -28.68
CA ASP A 707 32.86 -10.70 -28.69
C ASP A 707 33.02 -12.17 -29.12
N THR A 708 32.38 -12.52 -30.24
CA THR A 708 32.57 -13.83 -30.86
C THR A 708 34.04 -14.01 -31.22
N PRO A 709 34.68 -15.13 -30.83
CA PRO A 709 36.09 -15.33 -31.13
C PRO A 709 36.30 -15.31 -32.64
N ALA A 710 37.44 -14.76 -33.08
CA ALA A 710 37.80 -14.65 -34.50
C ALA A 710 37.73 -16.00 -35.25
N THR A 711 37.79 -17.11 -34.51
CA THR A 711 37.64 -18.48 -34.99
C THR A 711 36.25 -18.83 -35.52
N LEU A 712 35.18 -18.13 -35.12
CA LEU A 712 33.83 -18.37 -35.68
C LEU A 712 33.69 -17.80 -37.10
N GLY A 713 34.47 -16.78 -37.47
CA GLY A 713 34.51 -16.19 -38.81
C GLY A 713 33.25 -15.42 -39.23
N ALA A 714 33.41 -14.36 -40.02
CA ALA A 714 32.28 -13.68 -40.67
C ALA A 714 31.72 -14.54 -41.80
N ALA A 715 30.40 -14.49 -42.01
CA ALA A 715 29.67 -15.25 -43.03
C ALA A 715 29.87 -16.77 -42.96
N SER A 716 29.95 -17.32 -41.74
CA SER A 716 30.18 -18.76 -41.51
C SER A 716 28.91 -19.60 -41.42
N PHE A 717 27.76 -18.99 -41.15
CA PHE A 717 26.53 -19.71 -40.81
C PHE A 717 25.45 -19.60 -41.89
N ASP A 718 24.77 -20.72 -42.15
CA ASP A 718 23.63 -20.81 -43.07
C ASP A 718 22.35 -20.28 -42.40
N ALA A 719 22.25 -20.48 -41.09
CA ALA A 719 21.18 -19.94 -40.27
C ALA A 719 21.67 -19.42 -38.92
N VAL A 720 20.96 -18.43 -38.38
CA VAL A 720 21.10 -17.95 -37.01
C VAL A 720 19.77 -18.12 -36.30
N VAL A 721 19.78 -18.64 -35.09
CA VAL A 721 18.61 -18.72 -34.24
C VAL A 721 18.88 -17.99 -32.94
N SER A 722 17.90 -17.26 -32.44
CA SER A 722 18.00 -16.65 -31.12
C SER A 722 16.62 -16.55 -30.48
N VAL A 723 16.47 -17.21 -29.34
CA VAL A 723 15.18 -17.36 -28.65
C VAL A 723 15.22 -16.52 -27.37
N GLU A 724 14.36 -15.51 -27.31
CA GLU A 724 14.13 -14.63 -26.14
C GLU A 724 15.42 -14.05 -25.54
N MET A 725 16.38 -13.76 -26.42
CA MET A 725 17.67 -13.13 -26.09
C MET A 725 17.68 -11.62 -26.32
N ILE A 726 16.85 -11.13 -27.24
CA ILE A 726 16.84 -9.70 -27.61
C ILE A 726 16.39 -8.81 -26.44
N GLU A 727 15.64 -9.40 -25.52
CA GLU A 727 15.14 -8.82 -24.28
C GLU A 727 16.29 -8.49 -23.32
N ALA A 728 17.42 -9.21 -23.38
CA ALA A 728 18.60 -8.94 -22.57
C ALA A 728 19.56 -7.90 -23.20
N VAL A 729 19.30 -7.46 -24.44
CA VAL A 729 20.21 -6.58 -25.18
C VAL A 729 20.10 -5.12 -24.71
N GLY A 730 18.88 -4.63 -24.47
CA GLY A 730 18.63 -3.22 -24.17
C GLY A 730 18.50 -2.34 -25.43
N HIS A 731 17.69 -1.29 -25.34
CA HIS A 731 17.38 -0.37 -26.45
C HIS A 731 18.63 0.13 -27.20
N GLU A 732 19.64 0.61 -26.47
CA GLU A 732 20.86 1.21 -27.01
C GLU A 732 21.73 0.24 -27.82
N HIS A 733 21.49 -1.08 -27.68
CA HIS A 733 22.32 -2.12 -28.27
C HIS A 733 21.59 -2.97 -29.32
N LEU A 734 20.34 -2.63 -29.66
CA LEU A 734 19.56 -3.37 -30.66
C LEU A 734 20.23 -3.37 -32.04
N ARG A 735 20.65 -2.20 -32.56
CA ARG A 735 21.34 -2.13 -33.87
C ARG A 735 22.67 -2.91 -33.89
N PRO A 736 23.57 -2.78 -32.89
CA PRO A 736 24.73 -3.66 -32.77
C PRO A 736 24.39 -5.16 -32.80
N TYR A 737 23.31 -5.57 -32.14
CA TYR A 737 22.85 -6.98 -32.16
C TYR A 737 22.51 -7.47 -33.57
N PHE A 738 21.72 -6.71 -34.34
CA PHE A 738 21.42 -7.06 -35.73
C PHE A 738 22.63 -6.99 -36.65
N ASN A 739 23.59 -6.09 -36.40
CA ASN A 739 24.86 -6.06 -37.14
C ASN A 739 25.67 -7.35 -36.97
N VAL A 740 25.71 -7.90 -35.75
CA VAL A 740 26.38 -9.18 -35.49
C VAL A 740 25.70 -10.31 -36.27
N ILE A 741 24.37 -10.41 -36.19
CA ILE A 741 23.61 -11.43 -36.94
C ILE A 741 23.89 -11.31 -38.45
N GLY A 742 23.82 -10.09 -38.98
CA GLY A 742 24.11 -9.80 -40.38
C GLY A 742 25.54 -10.19 -40.77
N THR A 743 26.52 -9.98 -39.88
CA THR A 743 27.93 -10.35 -40.12
C THR A 743 28.13 -11.87 -40.14
N MET A 744 27.45 -12.60 -39.24
CA MET A 744 27.62 -14.05 -39.08
C MET A 744 26.96 -14.87 -40.20
N LEU A 745 25.87 -14.36 -40.78
CA LEU A 745 25.15 -15.05 -41.84
C LEU A 745 25.87 -15.02 -43.19
N LYS A 746 25.81 -16.13 -43.94
CA LYS A 746 26.14 -16.16 -45.37
C LYS A 746 25.13 -15.33 -46.18
N PRO A 747 25.50 -14.78 -47.36
CA PRO A 747 24.52 -14.19 -48.28
C PRO A 747 23.39 -15.19 -48.58
N GLY A 748 22.13 -14.75 -48.50
CA GLY A 748 20.96 -15.63 -48.60
C GLY A 748 20.66 -16.47 -47.34
N GLY A 749 21.48 -16.36 -46.30
CA GLY A 749 21.25 -17.00 -45.00
C GLY A 749 20.02 -16.45 -44.28
N ARG A 750 19.52 -17.21 -43.31
CA ARG A 750 18.24 -16.93 -42.61
C ARG A 750 18.47 -16.78 -41.11
N ALA A 751 17.89 -15.76 -40.50
CA ALA A 751 17.82 -15.65 -39.06
C ALA A 751 16.39 -15.88 -38.58
N VAL A 752 16.19 -16.65 -37.52
CA VAL A 752 14.88 -16.73 -36.86
C VAL A 752 15.02 -16.30 -35.40
N LEU A 753 14.23 -15.30 -35.04
CA LEU A 753 14.16 -14.78 -33.67
C LEU A 753 12.83 -15.18 -33.04
N GLN A 754 12.85 -15.59 -31.78
CA GLN A 754 11.67 -15.54 -30.92
C GLN A 754 11.86 -14.36 -29.98
N ALA A 755 10.93 -13.40 -29.98
CA ALA A 755 11.11 -12.13 -29.28
C ALA A 755 9.80 -11.66 -28.65
N ILE A 756 9.84 -11.44 -27.34
CA ILE A 756 8.80 -10.73 -26.61
C ILE A 756 8.84 -9.27 -27.03
N SER A 757 7.68 -8.73 -27.39
CA SER A 757 7.53 -7.38 -27.93
C SER A 757 6.45 -6.61 -27.21
N CYS A 758 6.68 -5.32 -26.98
CA CYS A 758 5.60 -4.39 -26.67
C CYS A 758 4.99 -3.82 -27.97
N ALA A 759 3.84 -3.16 -27.85
CA ALA A 759 3.24 -2.41 -28.96
C ALA A 759 4.09 -1.19 -29.34
N ASP A 760 4.11 -0.84 -30.63
CA ASP A 760 4.92 0.26 -31.16
C ASP A 760 4.52 1.61 -30.55
N GLU A 761 3.23 1.85 -30.32
CA GLU A 761 2.70 3.09 -29.77
C GLU A 761 3.19 3.37 -28.34
N ARG A 762 3.58 2.31 -27.61
CA ARG A 762 4.05 2.39 -26.22
C ARG A 762 5.57 2.36 -26.10
N TYR A 763 6.29 2.04 -27.18
CA TYR A 763 7.71 1.74 -27.11
C TYR A 763 8.57 2.92 -26.63
N GLU A 764 8.31 4.13 -27.15
CA GLU A 764 9.06 5.32 -26.75
C GLU A 764 8.92 5.62 -25.25
N ALA A 765 7.69 5.57 -24.72
CA ALA A 765 7.44 5.73 -23.29
C ALA A 765 8.06 4.60 -22.45
N TYR A 766 7.99 3.36 -22.95
CA TYR A 766 8.58 2.18 -22.30
C TYR A 766 10.11 2.27 -22.19
N CYS A 767 10.80 2.91 -23.15
CA CYS A 767 12.24 3.17 -23.08
C CYS A 767 12.66 4.10 -21.92
N HIS A 768 11.73 4.88 -21.37
CA HIS A 768 12.00 5.87 -20.33
C HIS A 768 11.35 5.55 -18.97
N THR A 769 10.81 4.34 -18.82
CA THR A 769 10.13 3.89 -17.59
C THR A 769 10.69 2.56 -17.09
N SER A 770 10.39 2.20 -15.84
CA SER A 770 10.72 0.89 -15.25
C SER A 770 9.44 0.24 -14.72
N ASP A 771 9.40 -1.09 -14.70
CA ASP A 771 8.26 -1.90 -14.29
C ASP A 771 8.68 -2.99 -13.28
N PHE A 772 7.71 -3.73 -12.74
CA PHE A 772 7.98 -4.81 -11.78
C PHE A 772 8.99 -5.83 -12.31
N ILE A 773 8.92 -6.15 -13.60
CA ILE A 773 9.77 -7.16 -14.25
C ILE A 773 11.23 -6.70 -14.25
N ARG A 774 11.51 -5.47 -14.69
CA ARG A 774 12.85 -4.87 -14.71
C ARG A 774 13.45 -4.68 -13.33
N GLU A 775 12.63 -4.41 -12.32
CA GLU A 775 13.12 -4.18 -10.97
C GLU A 775 13.44 -5.49 -10.22
N HIS A 776 12.60 -6.53 -10.39
CA HIS A 776 12.59 -7.71 -9.50
C HIS A 776 12.90 -9.06 -10.17
N ILE A 777 12.73 -9.18 -11.49
CA ILE A 777 12.87 -10.45 -12.22
C ILE A 777 14.05 -10.39 -13.21
N PHE A 778 14.02 -9.47 -14.17
CA PHE A 778 15.02 -9.30 -15.21
C PHE A 778 15.65 -7.89 -15.17
N PRO A 779 16.58 -7.62 -14.25
CA PRO A 779 17.33 -6.37 -14.24
C PRO A 779 18.04 -6.12 -15.57
N GLY A 780 17.76 -4.97 -16.19
CA GLY A 780 18.28 -4.62 -17.52
C GLY A 780 17.45 -5.17 -18.69
N GLY A 781 16.40 -5.96 -18.44
CA GLY A 781 15.50 -6.46 -19.48
C GLY A 781 14.82 -5.32 -20.26
N HIS A 782 14.63 -5.49 -21.56
CA HIS A 782 14.04 -4.50 -22.44
C HIS A 782 13.26 -5.16 -23.57
N LEU A 783 11.95 -4.99 -23.57
CA LEU A 783 11.08 -5.47 -24.66
C LEU A 783 11.19 -4.52 -25.88
N PRO A 784 11.74 -4.95 -27.03
CA PRO A 784 11.66 -4.17 -28.26
C PRO A 784 10.22 -4.08 -28.78
N SER A 785 9.96 -3.18 -29.73
CA SER A 785 8.78 -3.26 -30.59
C SER A 785 9.13 -3.83 -31.96
N LEU A 786 8.13 -4.33 -32.71
CA LEU A 786 8.35 -4.80 -34.07
C LEU A 786 8.88 -3.69 -35.00
N GLY A 787 8.38 -2.46 -34.88
CA GLY A 787 8.90 -1.30 -35.59
C GLY A 787 10.38 -1.02 -35.26
N ALA A 788 10.74 -1.05 -33.97
CA ALA A 788 12.14 -0.87 -33.55
C ALA A 788 13.06 -1.97 -34.09
N ILE A 789 12.61 -3.22 -34.11
CA ILE A 789 13.33 -4.34 -34.72
C ILE A 789 13.56 -4.09 -36.21
N ALA A 790 12.51 -3.74 -36.95
CA ALA A 790 12.59 -3.47 -38.38
C ALA A 790 13.54 -2.31 -38.70
N ASP A 791 13.52 -1.25 -37.89
CA ASP A 791 14.38 -0.09 -38.06
C ASP A 791 15.85 -0.40 -37.75
N CYS A 792 16.11 -1.24 -36.74
CA CYS A 792 17.45 -1.69 -36.42
C CYS A 792 18.04 -2.62 -37.49
N CYS A 793 17.20 -3.34 -38.24
CA CYS A 793 17.65 -4.17 -39.37
C CYS A 793 18.13 -3.34 -40.58
N ARG A 794 17.70 -2.08 -40.74
CA ARG A 794 18.04 -1.26 -41.92
C ARG A 794 19.56 -1.09 -42.09
N GLY A 795 20.09 -1.37 -43.27
CA GLY A 795 21.54 -1.22 -43.53
C GLY A 795 22.44 -2.27 -42.85
N THR A 796 21.87 -3.31 -42.24
CA THR A 796 22.62 -4.48 -41.73
C THR A 796 22.71 -5.63 -42.76
N GLY A 797 22.05 -5.46 -43.91
CA GLY A 797 21.86 -6.50 -44.91
C GLY A 797 20.78 -7.53 -44.56
N LEU A 798 20.05 -7.34 -43.44
CA LEU A 798 18.92 -8.17 -43.03
C LEU A 798 17.59 -7.50 -43.37
N ALA A 799 16.63 -8.29 -43.87
CA ALA A 799 15.26 -7.87 -44.08
C ALA A 799 14.28 -8.78 -43.34
N VAL A 800 13.33 -8.19 -42.62
CA VAL A 800 12.17 -8.90 -42.04
C VAL A 800 11.30 -9.43 -43.16
N ARG A 801 11.01 -10.74 -43.15
CA ARG A 801 10.22 -11.42 -44.19
C ARG A 801 8.91 -12.00 -43.70
N ASP A 802 8.86 -12.42 -42.44
CA ASP A 802 7.67 -13.05 -41.88
C ASP A 802 7.64 -12.90 -40.36
N THR A 803 6.46 -12.73 -39.79
CA THR A 803 6.24 -12.64 -38.33
C THR A 803 5.02 -13.46 -37.93
N HIS A 804 5.10 -14.15 -36.79
CA HIS A 804 3.99 -14.92 -36.24
C HIS A 804 3.88 -14.70 -34.74
N ASP A 805 2.74 -14.19 -34.27
CA ASP A 805 2.48 -13.94 -32.84
C ASP A 805 2.06 -15.23 -32.14
N ILE A 806 2.94 -15.73 -31.27
CA ILE A 806 2.72 -16.87 -30.37
C ILE A 806 2.44 -16.41 -28.93
N GLY A 807 2.19 -15.11 -28.69
CA GLY A 807 1.88 -14.57 -27.36
C GLY A 807 0.81 -15.37 -26.60
N PRO A 808 -0.32 -15.75 -27.21
CA PRO A 808 -1.34 -16.58 -26.55
C PRO A 808 -0.85 -17.97 -26.07
N ASP A 809 0.19 -18.53 -26.68
CA ASP A 809 0.81 -19.77 -26.22
C ASP A 809 1.72 -19.54 -25.01
N TYR A 810 2.28 -18.34 -24.88
CA TYR A 810 3.08 -17.97 -23.73
C TYR A 810 2.22 -17.86 -22.47
N ALA A 811 0.99 -17.34 -22.58
CA ALA A 811 0.06 -17.32 -21.45
C ALA A 811 -0.17 -18.73 -20.87
N ILE A 812 -0.38 -19.73 -21.73
CA ILE A 812 -0.54 -21.14 -21.31
C ILE A 812 0.75 -21.70 -20.68
N THR A 813 1.90 -21.37 -21.25
CA THR A 813 3.21 -21.76 -20.73
C THR A 813 3.41 -21.22 -19.31
N LEU A 814 3.14 -19.93 -19.08
CA LEU A 814 3.27 -19.27 -17.78
C LEU A 814 2.27 -19.81 -16.76
N ARG A 815 1.04 -20.12 -17.20
CA ARG A 815 0.05 -20.77 -16.35
C ARG A 815 0.51 -22.15 -15.89
N SER A 816 1.11 -22.93 -16.79
CA SER A 816 1.68 -24.25 -16.47
C SER A 816 2.82 -24.14 -15.47
N TRP A 817 3.75 -23.20 -15.68
CA TRP A 817 4.83 -22.93 -14.71
C TRP A 817 4.29 -22.50 -13.35
N ARG A 818 3.29 -21.62 -13.33
CA ARG A 818 2.65 -21.15 -12.11
C ARG A 818 1.96 -22.27 -11.34
N GLN A 819 1.26 -23.15 -12.04
CA GLN A 819 0.61 -24.31 -11.42
C GLN A 819 1.65 -25.19 -10.72
N THR A 820 2.72 -25.57 -11.43
CA THR A 820 3.79 -26.36 -10.85
C THR A 820 4.49 -25.62 -9.70
N TRP A 821 4.71 -24.31 -9.82
CA TRP A 821 5.30 -23.47 -8.76
C TRP A 821 4.48 -23.46 -7.47
N ASP A 822 3.15 -23.45 -7.59
CA ASP A 822 2.24 -23.54 -6.45
C ASP A 822 2.26 -24.94 -5.81
N GLU A 823 2.18 -25.98 -6.63
CA GLU A 823 2.22 -27.38 -6.18
C GLU A 823 3.55 -27.74 -5.49
N ARG A 824 4.67 -27.18 -5.97
CA ARG A 824 6.02 -27.44 -5.46
C ARG A 824 6.49 -26.41 -4.42
N LYS A 825 5.60 -25.59 -3.84
CA LYS A 825 5.95 -24.57 -2.82
C LYS A 825 6.85 -25.14 -1.72
N ALA A 826 6.53 -26.33 -1.18
CA ALA A 826 7.30 -26.94 -0.10
C ALA A 826 8.74 -27.25 -0.51
N ASP A 827 8.95 -27.79 -1.72
CA ASP A 827 10.28 -28.11 -2.25
C ASP A 827 11.10 -26.85 -2.52
N ILE A 828 10.45 -25.80 -3.04
CA ILE A 828 11.09 -24.50 -3.27
C ILE A 828 11.59 -23.90 -1.96
N LEU A 829 10.77 -23.90 -0.91
CA LEU A 829 11.20 -23.41 0.41
C LEU A 829 12.32 -24.27 1.01
N ALA A 830 12.32 -25.59 0.74
CA ALA A 830 13.38 -26.50 1.17
C ALA A 830 14.74 -26.23 0.49
N LEU A 831 14.77 -25.58 -0.69
CA LEU A 831 15.99 -25.09 -1.32
C LEU A 831 16.58 -23.85 -0.63
N GLY A 832 15.92 -23.30 0.39
CA GLY A 832 16.38 -22.14 1.16
C GLY A 832 15.80 -20.79 0.74
N TYR A 833 14.85 -20.76 -0.21
CA TYR A 833 14.17 -19.52 -0.58
C TYR A 833 13.13 -19.10 0.45
N SER A 834 12.94 -17.79 0.60
CA SER A 834 11.91 -17.23 1.47
C SER A 834 10.51 -17.30 0.85
N GLU A 835 9.48 -17.24 1.68
CA GLU A 835 8.09 -17.12 1.20
C GLU A 835 7.90 -15.87 0.33
N ARG A 836 8.56 -14.76 0.67
CA ARG A 836 8.58 -13.54 -0.13
C ARG A 836 9.12 -13.79 -1.55
N PHE A 837 10.18 -14.58 -1.68
CA PHE A 837 10.72 -14.97 -2.99
C PHE A 837 9.75 -15.88 -3.76
N TRP A 838 9.12 -16.83 -3.09
CA TRP A 838 8.09 -17.67 -3.70
C TRP A 838 6.90 -16.84 -4.21
N ARG A 839 6.43 -15.86 -3.43
CA ARG A 839 5.38 -14.90 -3.84
C ARG A 839 5.83 -14.04 -5.02
N LYS A 840 7.08 -13.61 -5.05
CA LYS A 840 7.67 -12.85 -6.17
C LYS A 840 7.51 -13.58 -7.51
N TYR A 841 7.94 -14.85 -7.57
CA TYR A 841 7.85 -15.65 -8.80
C TYR A 841 6.40 -15.97 -9.18
N LYS A 842 5.56 -16.27 -8.18
CA LYS A 842 4.12 -16.45 -8.41
C LYS A 842 3.47 -15.21 -9.04
N PHE A 843 3.76 -14.02 -8.50
CA PHE A 843 3.26 -12.76 -9.04
C PHE A 843 3.79 -12.51 -10.45
N TYR A 844 5.08 -12.75 -10.68
CA TYR A 844 5.71 -12.67 -11.99
C TYR A 844 4.99 -13.51 -13.05
N PHE A 845 4.73 -14.79 -12.76
CA PHE A 845 4.06 -15.67 -13.72
C PHE A 845 2.66 -15.17 -14.06
N VAL A 846 1.84 -14.79 -13.07
CA VAL A 846 0.50 -14.25 -13.33
C VAL A 846 0.55 -12.92 -14.08
N PHE A 847 1.49 -12.05 -13.71
CA PHE A 847 1.65 -10.74 -14.32
C PHE A 847 1.93 -10.87 -15.82
N CYS A 848 2.87 -11.73 -16.19
CA CYS A 848 3.18 -12.00 -17.59
C CYS A 848 2.05 -12.79 -18.29
N GLU A 849 1.44 -13.78 -17.63
CA GLU A 849 0.31 -14.55 -18.15
C GLU A 849 -0.82 -13.61 -18.61
N ALA A 850 -1.25 -12.71 -17.72
CA ALA A 850 -2.28 -11.73 -18.01
C ALA A 850 -1.87 -10.74 -19.11
N ALA A 851 -0.61 -10.33 -19.16
CA ALA A 851 -0.11 -9.42 -20.18
C ALA A 851 -0.14 -10.04 -21.59
N PHE A 852 0.20 -11.33 -21.73
CA PHE A 852 0.07 -12.04 -23.00
C PHE A 852 -1.39 -12.34 -23.36
N ASP A 853 -2.21 -12.79 -22.41
CA ASP A 853 -3.63 -13.10 -22.64
C ASP A 853 -4.41 -11.89 -23.15
N ALA A 854 -4.11 -10.70 -22.59
CA ALA A 854 -4.69 -9.44 -22.99
C ALA A 854 -4.06 -8.83 -24.26
N ARG A 855 -3.02 -9.47 -24.83
CA ARG A 855 -2.19 -8.91 -25.92
C ARG A 855 -1.63 -7.53 -25.59
N TYR A 856 -1.34 -7.30 -24.31
CA TYR A 856 -0.62 -6.11 -23.86
C TYR A 856 0.85 -6.18 -24.29
N ILE A 857 1.41 -7.39 -24.25
CA ILE A 857 2.68 -7.77 -24.86
C ILE A 857 2.45 -8.97 -25.78
N HIS A 858 3.39 -9.18 -26.69
CA HIS A 858 3.35 -10.22 -27.71
C HIS A 858 4.63 -11.05 -27.66
N ASN A 859 4.63 -12.22 -28.29
CA ASN A 859 5.86 -12.97 -28.52
C ASN A 859 5.88 -13.43 -29.97
N TYR A 860 6.87 -12.97 -30.74
CA TYR A 860 6.89 -13.18 -32.18
C TYR A 860 7.98 -14.16 -32.60
N HIS A 861 7.64 -15.09 -33.49
CA HIS A 861 8.61 -15.74 -34.36
C HIS A 861 8.85 -14.87 -35.59
N ILE A 862 10.06 -14.32 -35.71
CA ILE A 862 10.46 -13.36 -36.75
C ILE A 862 11.48 -14.01 -37.68
N LEU A 863 11.19 -14.06 -38.97
CA LEU A 863 12.14 -14.49 -40.01
C LEU A 863 12.83 -13.28 -40.63
N LEU A 864 14.16 -13.30 -40.58
CA LEU A 864 15.06 -12.37 -41.24
C LEU A 864 15.80 -13.10 -42.36
N VAL A 865 16.00 -12.43 -43.50
CA VAL A 865 16.81 -12.98 -44.61
C VAL A 865 17.92 -12.00 -44.94
N LYS A 866 19.15 -12.51 -45.08
CA LYS A 866 20.30 -11.73 -45.53
C LYS A 866 20.28 -11.57 -47.04
N ASP A 867 20.45 -10.35 -47.52
CA ASP A 867 20.45 -10.06 -48.96
C ASP A 867 21.51 -10.91 -49.68
N GLY A 868 21.08 -11.58 -50.78
CA GLY A 868 21.97 -12.34 -51.65
C GLY A 868 22.70 -11.37 -52.56
N GLY A 869 24.00 -11.15 -52.33
CA GLY A 869 24.77 -10.15 -53.06
C GLY A 869 24.71 -10.34 -54.58
N ALA A 870 24.07 -9.39 -55.26
CA ALA A 870 24.31 -9.04 -56.66
C ALA A 870 24.15 -7.51 -56.81
N LEU A 871 25.18 -6.75 -56.41
CA LEU A 871 25.36 -5.39 -56.90
C LEU A 871 26.21 -5.48 -58.18
N THR A 872 25.55 -5.65 -59.32
CA THR A 872 26.12 -5.24 -60.60
C THR A 872 26.02 -3.73 -60.70
N ASN A 873 27.15 -3.11 -61.01
CA ASN A 873 27.34 -1.67 -61.21
C ASN A 873 26.27 -1.00 -62.08
N GLY A 874 25.87 0.20 -61.66
CA GLY A 874 25.32 1.24 -62.53
C GLY A 874 23.85 1.58 -62.26
N HIS A 875 23.59 2.69 -61.56
CA HIS A 875 22.85 3.83 -62.11
C HIS A 875 22.73 4.97 -61.09
N THR A 876 23.44 6.05 -61.40
CA THR A 876 23.14 7.48 -61.19
C THR A 876 22.12 7.90 -60.12
N ALA A 877 22.64 8.69 -59.16
CA ALA A 877 21.87 9.55 -58.27
C ALA A 877 20.91 10.46 -59.07
N ALA A 878 19.62 10.37 -58.77
CA ALA A 878 18.62 11.34 -59.19
C ALA A 878 18.16 12.13 -57.96
N SER A 879 18.45 13.43 -58.00
CA SER A 879 17.93 14.45 -57.08
C SER A 879 16.40 14.46 -57.09
N PHE A 880 15.78 14.60 -55.93
CA PHE A 880 14.44 15.17 -55.85
C PHE A 880 14.46 16.46 -55.02
N THR A 881 14.01 17.49 -55.70
CA THR A 881 13.96 18.91 -55.37
C THR A 881 12.81 19.21 -54.41
N SER A 882 13.09 20.02 -53.39
CA SER A 882 12.10 20.73 -52.59
C SER A 882 11.42 21.81 -53.45
N ALA A 883 10.10 21.73 -53.60
CA ALA A 883 9.30 22.81 -54.19
C ALA A 883 8.65 23.62 -53.06
N SER A 884 8.94 24.91 -53.06
CA SER A 884 8.19 25.96 -52.38
C SER A 884 6.87 26.22 -53.13
N ALA A 885 5.83 26.62 -52.39
CA ALA A 885 4.75 27.43 -52.95
C ALA A 885 4.20 28.37 -51.88
N SER A 886 4.14 29.64 -52.26
CA SER A 886 3.74 30.85 -51.56
C SER A 886 2.21 31.01 -51.44
N SER A 887 1.80 31.86 -50.49
CA SER A 887 0.45 32.42 -50.26
C SER A 887 -0.18 33.10 -51.50
N PRO A 888 -1.46 33.51 -51.39
CA PRO A 888 -1.73 34.94 -51.13
C PRO A 888 -2.91 35.24 -50.17
N ASP A 889 -2.78 36.37 -49.45
CA ASP A 889 -3.73 37.48 -49.20
C ASP A 889 -5.26 37.24 -49.28
N ALA A 890 -6.18 37.94 -48.61
CA ALA A 890 -6.26 38.98 -47.57
C ALA A 890 -7.75 39.40 -47.57
N ALA A 891 -8.36 39.75 -46.43
CA ALA A 891 -9.42 40.78 -46.39
C ALA A 891 -9.80 41.16 -44.95
N ALA A 892 -9.67 42.45 -44.69
CA ALA A 892 -10.04 43.14 -43.46
C ALA A 892 -11.51 43.58 -43.45
N GLY A 893 -12.06 43.89 -42.28
CA GLY A 893 -13.30 44.69 -42.21
C GLY A 893 -13.94 44.87 -40.84
N SER A 894 -13.75 46.07 -40.27
CA SER A 894 -14.62 46.84 -39.35
C SER A 894 -14.65 46.57 -37.84
N GLY A 895 -14.17 47.58 -37.07
CA GLY A 895 -14.63 47.91 -35.70
C GLY A 895 -15.82 48.90 -35.73
N PRO A 896 -16.37 49.37 -34.58
CA PRO A 896 -15.64 50.26 -33.68
C PRO A 896 -15.93 50.17 -32.15
N LEU A 897 -14.91 50.60 -31.39
CA LEU A 897 -14.88 51.32 -30.09
C LEU A 897 -16.11 51.32 -29.15
N SER A 898 -15.89 50.85 -27.91
CA SER A 898 -16.28 51.62 -26.72
C SER A 898 -15.27 51.39 -25.58
N ALA A 899 -14.89 52.48 -24.93
CA ALA A 899 -13.97 52.53 -23.82
C ALA A 899 -14.55 51.90 -22.54
N SER A 900 -13.76 51.09 -21.84
CA SER A 900 -13.82 51.03 -20.38
C SER A 900 -12.45 51.40 -19.81
N LEU A 901 -12.35 52.62 -19.31
CA LEU A 901 -11.40 53.00 -18.27
C LEU A 901 -11.70 52.13 -17.04
N LEU A 902 -10.90 51.08 -16.82
CA LEU A 902 -10.54 50.41 -15.55
C LEU A 902 -9.95 49.03 -15.90
N PRO A 903 -8.71 48.68 -15.50
CA PRO A 903 -8.16 47.35 -15.77
C PRO A 903 -8.77 46.34 -14.80
N THR A 904 -9.59 45.44 -15.33
CA THR A 904 -10.17 44.31 -14.61
C THR A 904 -9.14 43.19 -14.44
N SER A 905 -8.88 42.89 -13.17
CA SER A 905 -8.67 41.57 -12.58
C SER A 905 -7.50 40.69 -13.05
N ALA A 906 -6.62 40.35 -12.08
CA ALA A 906 -5.87 39.11 -11.84
C ALA A 906 -5.13 38.38 -12.99
N GLN A 907 -5.68 38.27 -14.19
CA GLN A 907 -5.12 37.53 -15.33
C GLN A 907 -3.83 38.15 -15.88
N ALA A 908 -3.69 39.49 -15.86
CA ALA A 908 -2.44 40.14 -16.24
C ALA A 908 -1.28 39.82 -15.27
N LEU A 909 -1.60 39.45 -14.01
CA LEU A 909 -0.60 39.02 -13.02
C LEU A 909 -0.18 37.55 -13.23
N VAL A 910 -1.03 36.74 -13.86
CA VAL A 910 -0.81 35.30 -14.10
C VAL A 910 0.07 35.07 -15.33
N GLN A 911 0.00 35.94 -16.35
CA GLN A 911 0.73 35.76 -17.61
C GLN A 911 2.25 36.06 -17.53
N GLU A 912 2.75 36.66 -16.45
CA GLU A 912 4.20 36.86 -16.22
C GLU A 912 4.83 35.82 -15.26
N LEU A 913 4.11 34.77 -14.85
CA LEU A 913 4.62 33.74 -13.94
C LEU A 913 5.12 32.50 -14.71
N PRO A 914 6.43 32.20 -14.73
CA PRO A 914 6.88 30.84 -15.00
C PRO A 914 6.58 30.02 -13.74
N SER A 915 5.44 29.31 -13.73
CA SER A 915 5.10 28.40 -12.66
C SER A 915 5.65 27.02 -12.98
N ASP A 916 6.92 26.78 -12.69
CA ASP A 916 7.40 25.40 -12.74
C ASP A 916 6.77 24.60 -11.57
N PRO A 917 6.33 23.36 -11.81
CA PRO A 917 5.66 22.52 -10.81
C PRO A 917 6.50 22.25 -9.55
N VAL A 918 7.83 22.29 -9.66
CA VAL A 918 8.74 22.06 -8.53
C VAL A 918 8.66 23.23 -7.55
N THR A 919 8.62 24.47 -8.05
CA THR A 919 8.43 25.67 -7.22
C THR A 919 7.07 25.66 -6.51
N GLN A 920 6.00 25.22 -7.17
CA GLN A 920 4.67 25.11 -6.56
C GLN A 920 4.63 24.03 -5.47
N LEU A 921 5.33 22.91 -5.67
CA LEU A 921 5.45 21.85 -4.67
C LEU A 921 6.26 22.25 -3.46
N LEU A 922 7.43 22.86 -3.66
CA LEU A 922 8.26 23.31 -2.54
C LEU A 922 7.49 24.33 -1.70
N MET A 923 6.65 25.15 -2.32
CA MET A 923 5.76 26.08 -1.64
C MET A 923 4.62 25.37 -0.89
N ALA A 924 3.97 24.38 -1.51
CA ALA A 924 2.95 23.57 -0.86
C ALA A 924 3.53 22.76 0.32
N LEU A 925 4.72 22.18 0.16
CA LEU A 925 5.47 21.46 1.19
C LEU A 925 5.90 22.40 2.31
N TYR A 926 6.38 23.61 2.00
CA TYR A 926 6.71 24.64 2.99
C TYR A 926 5.47 25.05 3.80
N PHE A 927 4.35 25.38 3.15
CA PHE A 927 3.11 25.73 3.85
C PHE A 927 2.52 24.56 4.65
N PHE A 928 2.67 23.33 4.15
CA PHE A 928 2.27 22.11 4.84
C PHE A 928 3.11 21.84 6.09
N LEU A 929 4.45 21.87 5.97
CA LEU A 929 5.37 21.71 7.10
C LEU A 929 5.24 22.86 8.11
N ALA A 930 5.07 24.09 7.63
CA ALA A 930 4.76 25.24 8.48
C ALA A 930 3.43 25.03 9.23
N GLY A 931 2.40 24.55 8.54
CA GLY A 931 1.08 24.19 9.12
C GLY A 931 1.15 23.10 10.19
N LEU A 932 1.97 22.06 9.98
CA LEU A 932 2.23 21.02 10.99
C LEU A 932 2.94 21.56 12.24
N LEU A 933 3.76 22.60 12.09
CA LEU A 933 4.47 23.25 13.19
C LEU A 933 3.61 24.27 13.95
N VAL A 934 2.61 24.89 13.30
CA VAL A 934 1.70 25.90 13.88
C VAL A 934 1.01 25.40 15.16
N GLY A 935 0.65 24.12 15.23
CA GLY A 935 -0.04 23.55 16.39
C GLY A 935 0.85 23.26 17.61
N ARG A 936 2.17 23.47 17.52
CA ARG A 936 3.13 23.04 18.55
C ARG A 936 3.93 24.17 19.22
N GLY A 937 3.80 25.42 18.76
CA GLY A 937 4.45 26.57 19.40
C GLY A 937 3.64 27.87 19.24
N PRO A 938 3.60 28.74 20.27
CA PRO A 938 2.63 29.85 20.37
C PRO A 938 2.75 30.92 19.27
N HIS A 939 3.94 31.08 18.67
CA HIS A 939 4.22 32.08 17.63
C HIS A 939 4.53 31.47 16.26
N MET A 940 4.49 30.13 16.13
CA MET A 940 4.87 29.46 14.88
C MET A 940 3.92 29.78 13.71
N TRP A 941 2.68 30.20 13.99
CA TRP A 941 1.72 30.65 12.98
C TRP A 941 2.14 31.94 12.26
N LEU A 942 3.02 32.75 12.86
CA LEU A 942 3.52 33.99 12.24
C LEU A 942 4.44 33.70 11.05
N LEU A 943 5.04 32.52 10.98
CA LEU A 943 5.95 32.13 9.89
C LEU A 943 5.25 32.09 8.53
N PRO A 944 4.16 31.32 8.33
CA PRO A 944 3.41 31.37 7.07
C PRO A 944 2.71 32.72 6.85
N ALA A 945 2.25 33.40 7.91
CA ALA A 945 1.60 34.71 7.81
C ALA A 945 2.57 35.80 7.29
N ALA A 946 3.81 35.81 7.78
CA ALA A 946 4.85 36.73 7.33
C ALA A 946 5.25 36.46 5.87
N SER A 947 5.40 35.19 5.46
CA SER A 947 5.66 34.86 4.05
C SER A 947 4.56 35.39 3.12
N PHE A 948 3.30 35.25 3.53
CA PHE A 948 2.16 35.77 2.77
C PHE A 948 2.14 37.31 2.72
N ALA A 949 2.40 37.98 3.86
CA ALA A 949 2.50 39.44 3.92
C ALA A 949 3.60 39.97 2.99
N MET A 950 4.76 39.30 2.93
CA MET A 950 5.84 39.68 2.01
C MET A 950 5.44 39.54 0.54
N ALA A 951 4.66 38.52 0.18
CA ALA A 951 4.12 38.39 -1.16
C ALA A 951 3.17 39.55 -1.53
N LEU A 952 2.32 39.99 -0.59
CA LEU A 952 1.46 41.16 -0.79
C LEU A 952 2.28 42.45 -0.95
N VAL A 953 3.32 42.66 -0.13
CA VAL A 953 4.21 43.82 -0.25
C VAL A 953 4.94 43.80 -1.59
N ALA A 954 5.42 42.64 -2.05
CA ALA A 954 6.06 42.51 -3.35
C ALA A 954 5.09 42.79 -4.52
N ALA A 955 3.83 42.35 -4.41
CA ALA A 955 2.79 42.65 -5.39
C ALA A 955 2.43 44.16 -5.40
N ALA A 956 2.32 44.79 -4.23
CA ALA A 956 2.11 46.23 -4.11
C ALA A 956 3.30 47.01 -4.68
N ALA A 957 4.53 46.54 -4.44
CA ALA A 957 5.75 47.12 -5.01
C ALA A 957 5.76 47.01 -6.54
N HIS A 958 5.26 45.92 -7.12
CA HIS A 958 5.10 45.79 -8.57
C HIS A 958 4.16 46.86 -9.13
N LEU A 959 2.93 46.95 -8.59
CA LEU A 959 1.92 47.90 -9.03
C LEU A 959 2.39 49.36 -8.86
N GLY A 960 2.96 49.69 -7.69
CA GLY A 960 3.49 51.02 -7.40
C GLY A 960 4.67 51.39 -8.29
N SER A 961 5.60 50.46 -8.53
CA SER A 961 6.78 50.73 -9.37
C SER A 961 6.42 50.84 -10.85
N GLN A 962 5.43 50.08 -11.34
CA GLN A 962 4.89 50.27 -12.69
C GLN A 962 4.33 51.68 -12.89
N ALA A 963 3.68 52.25 -11.87
CA ALA A 963 3.11 53.59 -11.94
C ALA A 963 4.19 54.68 -11.79
N LEU A 964 5.09 54.54 -10.81
CA LEU A 964 5.92 55.63 -10.30
C LEU A 964 7.37 55.63 -10.79
N VAL A 965 7.88 54.52 -11.33
CA VAL A 965 9.29 54.37 -11.73
C VAL A 965 9.38 54.10 -13.23
N PRO A 966 9.63 55.11 -14.07
CA PRO A 966 9.64 54.95 -15.53
C PRO A 966 10.62 53.87 -16.02
N SER A 967 11.80 53.76 -15.40
CA SER A 967 12.81 52.75 -15.73
C SER A 967 12.38 51.32 -15.41
N TYR A 968 11.45 51.11 -14.47
CA TYR A 968 10.94 49.79 -14.08
C TYR A 968 10.23 49.07 -15.24
N ARG A 969 9.52 49.83 -16.08
CA ARG A 969 8.76 49.30 -17.24
C ARG A 969 9.66 48.65 -18.29
N PHE A 970 10.93 49.05 -18.33
CA PHE A 970 11.93 48.55 -19.27
C PHE A 970 12.82 47.45 -18.69
N LEU A 971 12.61 47.04 -17.43
CA LEU A 971 13.30 45.90 -16.83
C LEU A 971 12.74 44.59 -17.38
N THR A 972 13.61 43.58 -17.55
CA THR A 972 13.18 42.21 -17.88
C THR A 972 12.30 41.61 -16.76
N PRO A 973 11.46 40.60 -17.04
CA PRO A 973 10.62 39.97 -16.02
C PRO A 973 11.40 39.50 -14.79
N GLU A 974 12.60 38.94 -14.97
CA GLU A 974 13.47 38.48 -13.87
C GLU A 974 13.97 39.66 -13.03
N ARG A 975 14.35 40.77 -13.68
CA ARG A 975 14.78 41.99 -13.00
C ARG A 975 13.63 42.70 -12.28
N ARG A 976 12.41 42.64 -12.81
CA ARG A 976 11.20 43.13 -12.13
C ARG A 976 10.87 42.29 -10.89
N ALA A 977 10.99 40.97 -10.98
CA ALA A 977 10.81 40.08 -9.84
C ALA A 977 11.85 40.35 -8.73
N LEU A 978 13.12 40.52 -9.10
CA LEU A 978 14.19 40.91 -8.18
C LEU A 978 13.93 42.27 -7.52
N TRP A 979 13.53 43.27 -8.32
CA TRP A 979 13.17 44.59 -7.80
C TRP A 979 12.06 44.51 -6.74
N CYS A 980 10.97 43.79 -7.03
CA CYS A 980 9.88 43.62 -6.07
C CYS A 980 10.31 42.88 -4.81
N SER A 981 11.16 41.86 -4.94
CA SER A 981 11.76 41.15 -3.81
C SER A 981 12.61 42.08 -2.95
N ASP A 982 13.46 42.89 -3.58
CA ASP A 982 14.36 43.81 -2.91
C ASP A 982 13.60 44.95 -2.22
N VAL A 983 12.53 45.48 -2.83
CA VAL A 983 11.65 46.47 -2.17
C VAL A 983 10.95 45.86 -0.96
N ALA A 984 10.42 44.64 -1.08
CA ALA A 984 9.79 43.96 0.05
C ALA A 984 10.82 43.72 1.18
N HIS A 985 12.00 43.20 0.85
CA HIS A 985 13.08 42.99 1.81
C HIS A 985 13.55 44.30 2.46
N LEU A 986 13.63 45.40 1.70
CA LEU A 986 13.96 46.72 2.22
C LEU A 986 12.97 47.19 3.30
N VAL A 987 11.67 47.03 3.06
CA VAL A 987 10.61 47.38 4.03
C VAL A 987 10.75 46.55 5.29
N TYR A 988 10.93 45.23 5.14
CA TYR A 988 11.17 44.34 6.28
C TYR A 988 12.42 44.75 7.09
N SER A 989 13.56 44.96 6.43
CA SER A 989 14.82 45.26 7.11
C SER A 989 14.73 46.61 7.83
N ALA A 990 13.99 47.59 7.31
CA ALA A 990 13.75 48.86 7.99
C ALA A 990 12.91 48.69 9.26
N CYS A 991 11.79 47.96 9.20
CA CYS A 991 10.92 47.73 10.35
C CYS A 991 11.61 46.87 11.42
N VAL A 992 12.27 45.78 11.02
CA VAL A 992 12.88 44.82 11.93
C VAL A 992 14.15 45.39 12.57
N SER A 993 14.97 46.13 11.84
CA SER A 993 16.14 46.78 12.44
C SER A 993 15.71 47.82 13.48
N ALA A 994 14.67 48.62 13.22
CA ALA A 994 14.13 49.59 14.18
C ALA A 994 13.58 48.90 15.43
N ALA A 995 12.76 47.85 15.27
CA ALA A 995 12.20 47.09 16.38
C ALA A 995 13.29 46.37 17.20
N SER A 996 14.29 45.80 16.54
CA SER A 996 15.40 45.09 17.19
C SER A 996 16.35 46.04 17.91
N LEU A 997 16.61 47.23 17.35
CA LEU A 997 17.37 48.29 18.02
C LEU A 997 16.63 48.80 19.26
N ALA A 998 15.34 49.12 19.13
CA ALA A 998 14.51 49.56 20.25
C ALA A 998 14.49 48.49 21.37
N TYR A 999 14.38 47.21 21.00
CA TYR A 999 14.45 46.10 21.94
C TYR A 999 15.83 45.99 22.61
N ALA A 1000 16.92 46.05 21.85
CA ALA A 1000 18.28 45.95 22.40
C ALA A 1000 18.64 47.14 23.32
N PHE A 1001 18.12 48.34 23.03
CA PHE A 1001 18.28 49.51 23.91
C PHE A 1001 17.46 49.37 25.20
N HIS A 1002 16.26 48.81 25.12
CA HIS A 1002 15.39 48.61 26.28
C HIS A 1002 15.86 47.46 27.18
N GLU A 1003 16.34 46.36 26.58
CA GLU A 1003 16.85 45.17 27.28
C GLU A 1003 18.27 44.79 26.81
N PRO A 1004 19.32 45.49 27.29
CA PRO A 1004 20.70 45.24 26.90
C PRO A 1004 21.20 43.82 27.22
N ARG A 1005 20.56 43.15 28.20
CA ARG A 1005 20.83 41.75 28.57
C ARG A 1005 20.55 40.76 27.43
N ALA A 1006 19.69 41.11 26.47
CA ALA A 1006 19.42 40.29 25.29
C ALA A 1006 20.68 40.03 24.43
N LEU A 1007 21.72 40.86 24.54
CA LEU A 1007 23.01 40.66 23.86
C LEU A 1007 23.90 39.60 24.52
N GLN A 1008 23.54 39.13 25.74
CA GLN A 1008 24.30 38.13 26.49
C GLN A 1008 23.66 36.74 26.36
N LEU A 1009 24.42 35.76 25.87
CA LEU A 1009 23.90 34.40 25.66
C LEU A 1009 23.48 33.71 26.97
N THR A 1010 24.22 33.94 28.06
CA THR A 1010 24.04 33.30 29.38
C THR A 1010 23.02 33.98 30.28
N ALA A 1011 22.66 35.24 30.01
CA ALA A 1011 21.78 36.05 30.86
C ALA A 1011 20.56 36.54 30.07
N GLN A 1012 19.79 35.59 29.51
CA GLN A 1012 18.60 35.90 28.70
C GLN A 1012 17.51 36.56 29.56
N PRO A 1013 16.81 37.58 29.03
CA PRO A 1013 15.66 38.18 29.70
C PRO A 1013 14.53 37.15 29.88
N ALA A 1014 13.75 37.31 30.95
CA ALA A 1014 12.65 36.41 31.28
C ALA A 1014 11.46 36.55 30.30
N ASP A 1015 11.25 37.76 29.77
CA ASP A 1015 10.26 38.00 28.72
C ASP A 1015 10.91 37.92 27.33
N ILE A 1016 10.44 36.95 26.54
CA ILE A 1016 10.91 36.69 25.19
C ILE A 1016 9.80 36.84 24.15
N ALA A 1017 8.63 37.41 24.50
CA ALA A 1017 7.47 37.47 23.61
C ALA A 1017 7.76 38.28 22.34
N LEU A 1018 8.24 39.53 22.49
CA LEU A 1018 8.60 40.39 21.36
C LEU A 1018 9.74 39.77 20.51
N PRO A 1019 10.85 39.28 21.09
CA PRO A 1019 11.86 38.51 20.35
C PRO A 1019 11.33 37.29 19.60
N SER A 1020 10.38 36.56 20.20
CA SER A 1020 9.78 35.38 19.57
C SER A 1020 8.96 35.76 18.34
N ILE A 1021 8.24 36.89 18.41
CA ILE A 1021 7.51 37.45 17.27
C ILE A 1021 8.49 37.90 16.18
N ILE A 1022 9.53 38.66 16.55
CA ILE A 1022 10.54 39.15 15.59
C ILE A 1022 11.20 37.97 14.86
N THR A 1023 11.69 36.96 15.60
CA THR A 1023 12.36 35.79 15.01
C THR A 1023 11.42 34.93 14.15
N ALA A 1024 10.16 34.76 14.55
CA ALA A 1024 9.15 34.03 13.75
C ALA A 1024 8.85 34.74 12.43
N VAL A 1025 8.65 36.05 12.47
CA VAL A 1025 8.41 36.89 11.29
C VAL A 1025 9.62 36.86 10.36
N SER A 1026 10.83 36.98 10.91
CA SER A 1026 12.08 36.87 10.16
C SER A 1026 12.24 35.54 9.44
N ALA A 1027 11.94 34.42 10.11
CA ALA A 1027 11.95 33.10 9.48
C ALA A 1027 10.99 33.02 8.28
N GLY A 1028 9.76 33.55 8.43
CA GLY A 1028 8.80 33.64 7.33
C GLY A 1028 9.28 34.51 6.15
N VAL A 1029 9.99 35.60 6.43
CA VAL A 1029 10.58 36.47 5.40
C VAL A 1029 11.75 35.79 4.69
N PHE A 1030 12.61 35.06 5.41
CA PHE A 1030 13.70 34.29 4.80
C PHE A 1030 13.17 33.19 3.89
N ALA A 1031 12.08 32.52 4.26
CA ALA A 1031 11.40 31.58 3.37
C ALA A 1031 10.85 32.24 2.11
N PHE A 1032 10.25 33.44 2.23
CA PHE A 1032 9.80 34.21 1.06
C PHE A 1032 10.96 34.57 0.13
N ASN A 1033 12.08 35.05 0.68
CA ASN A 1033 13.26 35.39 -0.12
C ASN A 1033 13.91 34.16 -0.77
N LEU A 1034 13.97 33.03 -0.06
CA LEU A 1034 14.41 31.75 -0.61
C LEU A 1034 13.52 31.32 -1.79
N TRP A 1035 12.19 31.46 -1.65
CA TRP A 1035 11.24 31.21 -2.72
C TRP A 1035 11.48 32.12 -3.93
N MET A 1036 11.73 33.42 -3.72
CA MET A 1036 12.03 34.35 -4.81
C MET A 1036 13.31 33.99 -5.57
N CYS A 1037 14.35 33.50 -4.88
CA CYS A 1037 15.58 32.99 -5.51
C CYS A 1037 15.29 31.77 -6.42
N VAL A 1038 14.47 30.84 -5.94
CA VAL A 1038 14.07 29.64 -6.69
C VAL A 1038 13.16 29.98 -7.88
N ARG A 1039 12.10 30.75 -7.64
CA ARG A 1039 11.08 31.14 -8.64
C ARG A 1039 11.67 31.88 -9.84
N ALA A 1040 12.64 32.76 -9.60
CA ALA A 1040 13.27 33.54 -10.67
C ALA A 1040 14.29 32.71 -11.50
N ARG A 1041 14.42 31.39 -11.26
CA ARG A 1041 15.38 30.49 -11.91
C ARG A 1041 16.83 30.98 -11.86
N LEU A 1042 17.20 31.67 -10.79
CA LEU A 1042 18.52 32.30 -10.63
C LEU A 1042 19.59 31.35 -10.09
N PHE A 1043 19.43 30.04 -10.27
CA PHE A 1043 20.26 29.01 -9.63
C PHE A 1043 21.76 29.18 -9.90
N GLU A 1044 22.15 29.50 -11.14
CA GLU A 1044 23.56 29.71 -11.51
C GLU A 1044 24.17 31.01 -10.98
N ARG A 1045 23.34 31.99 -10.55
CA ARG A 1045 23.79 33.33 -10.12
C ARG A 1045 23.55 33.63 -8.64
N THR A 1046 22.92 32.73 -7.89
CA THR A 1046 22.48 33.00 -6.49
C THR A 1046 22.58 31.79 -5.54
N ALA A 1047 23.37 30.76 -5.87
CA ALA A 1047 23.54 29.58 -5.02
C ALA A 1047 23.93 29.93 -3.56
N LEU A 1048 24.78 30.95 -3.40
CA LEU A 1048 25.20 31.44 -2.09
C LEU A 1048 24.04 32.06 -1.27
N ALA A 1049 23.11 32.75 -1.95
CA ALA A 1049 21.91 33.31 -1.34
C ALA A 1049 20.89 32.23 -0.96
N ILE A 1050 20.74 31.19 -1.79
CA ILE A 1050 19.89 30.03 -1.49
C ILE A 1050 20.38 29.33 -0.21
N VAL A 1051 21.68 29.07 -0.11
CA VAL A 1051 22.30 28.50 1.09
C VAL A 1051 22.11 29.43 2.29
N GLN A 1052 22.32 30.74 2.11
CA GLN A 1052 22.14 31.73 3.17
C GLN A 1052 20.71 31.74 3.74
N TYR A 1053 19.69 31.90 2.89
CA TYR A 1053 18.30 31.97 3.36
C TYR A 1053 17.81 30.63 3.92
N THR A 1054 18.31 29.50 3.42
CA THR A 1054 18.01 28.17 3.98
C THR A 1054 18.54 28.05 5.40
N LEU A 1055 19.80 28.42 5.63
CA LEU A 1055 20.41 28.39 6.96
C LEU A 1055 19.72 29.34 7.93
N LEU A 1056 19.39 30.56 7.49
CA LEU A 1056 18.67 31.55 8.30
C LEU A 1056 17.25 31.09 8.65
N LEU A 1057 16.51 30.53 7.69
CA LEU A 1057 15.17 29.95 7.92
C LEU A 1057 15.22 28.86 9.00
N VAL A 1058 16.13 27.89 8.83
CA VAL A 1058 16.28 26.77 9.77
C VAL A 1058 16.70 27.26 11.15
N LEU A 1059 17.66 28.19 11.22
CA LEU A 1059 18.16 28.74 12.48
C LEU A 1059 17.06 29.49 13.25
N PHE A 1060 16.41 30.47 12.61
CA PHE A 1060 15.39 31.30 13.27
C PHE A 1060 14.11 30.51 13.55
N GLY A 1061 13.68 29.63 12.65
CA GLY A 1061 12.52 28.76 12.87
C GLY A 1061 12.72 27.79 14.05
N THR A 1062 13.93 27.21 14.17
CA THR A 1062 14.26 26.32 15.30
C THR A 1062 14.35 27.10 16.60
N ALA A 1063 14.93 28.31 16.58
CA ALA A 1063 15.00 29.20 17.73
C ALA A 1063 13.60 29.52 18.28
N THR A 1064 12.69 30.00 17.42
CA THR A 1064 11.31 30.28 17.78
C THR A 1064 10.60 29.05 18.33
N PHE A 1065 10.81 27.87 17.72
CA PHE A 1065 10.18 26.62 18.16
C PHE A 1065 10.70 26.13 19.52
N LYS A 1066 12.00 26.27 19.79
CA LYS A 1066 12.65 25.79 21.02
C LYS A 1066 12.65 26.81 22.15
N GLY A 1067 12.47 28.09 21.85
CA GLY A 1067 12.56 29.19 22.82
C GLY A 1067 13.98 29.51 23.30
N VAL A 1068 15.02 28.92 22.69
CA VAL A 1068 16.42 29.04 23.16
C VAL A 1068 17.18 30.06 22.31
N GLY A 1069 17.83 31.03 22.94
CA GLY A 1069 18.63 32.06 22.27
C GLY A 1069 17.80 33.04 21.42
N VAL A 1070 16.49 33.10 21.66
CA VAL A 1070 15.52 33.90 20.89
C VAL A 1070 15.76 35.42 21.06
N PRO A 1071 15.89 35.98 22.28
CA PRO A 1071 16.31 37.37 22.48
C PRO A 1071 17.61 37.75 21.80
N PHE A 1072 18.61 36.87 21.89
CA PHE A 1072 19.89 37.07 21.22
C PHE A 1072 19.75 37.17 19.70
N LEU A 1073 19.05 36.21 19.07
CA LEU A 1073 18.82 36.22 17.62
C LEU A 1073 17.98 37.43 17.18
N ALA A 1074 16.98 37.83 17.95
CA ALA A 1074 16.24 39.07 17.70
C ALA A 1074 17.17 40.29 17.73
N ALA A 1075 18.02 40.43 18.75
CA ALA A 1075 18.97 41.53 18.83
C ALA A 1075 20.00 41.53 17.69
N THR A 1076 20.39 40.35 17.18
CA THR A 1076 21.30 40.26 16.02
C THR A 1076 20.74 40.91 14.76
N LEU A 1077 19.40 40.99 14.62
CA LEU A 1077 18.73 41.62 13.48
C LEU A 1077 18.82 43.14 13.49
N ALA A 1078 19.30 43.77 14.57
CA ALA A 1078 19.68 45.18 14.55
C ALA A 1078 20.75 45.49 13.48
N SER A 1079 21.51 44.48 13.05
CA SER A 1079 22.50 44.60 11.99
C SER A 1079 21.90 44.76 10.58
N GLU A 1080 20.58 44.55 10.41
CA GLU A 1080 19.87 44.71 9.13
C GLU A 1080 19.87 46.17 8.62
N VAL A 1081 20.34 47.14 9.41
CA VAL A 1081 20.57 48.53 8.99
C VAL A 1081 21.45 48.60 7.73
N PHE A 1082 22.47 47.73 7.62
CA PHE A 1082 23.27 47.66 6.39
C PHE A 1082 22.43 47.22 5.19
N THR A 1083 21.56 46.22 5.36
CA THR A 1083 20.70 45.70 4.30
C THR A 1083 19.80 46.81 3.74
N VAL A 1084 19.32 47.72 4.59
CA VAL A 1084 18.56 48.90 4.17
C VAL A 1084 19.37 49.79 3.23
N ALA A 1085 20.60 50.13 3.61
CA ALA A 1085 21.49 50.95 2.78
C ALA A 1085 21.85 50.26 1.45
N PHE A 1086 22.17 48.96 1.51
CA PHE A 1086 22.56 48.15 0.36
C PHE A 1086 21.42 47.98 -0.66
N LEU A 1087 20.23 47.59 -0.21
CA LEU A 1087 19.08 47.41 -1.11
C LEU A 1087 18.63 48.74 -1.70
N SER A 1088 18.67 49.83 -0.93
CA SER A 1088 18.39 51.18 -1.45
C SER A 1088 19.34 51.54 -2.59
N GLY A 1089 20.62 51.25 -2.44
CA GLY A 1089 21.61 51.49 -3.48
C GLY A 1089 21.48 50.59 -4.71
N LYS A 1090 21.17 49.31 -4.50
CA LYS A 1090 20.87 48.35 -5.57
C LYS A 1090 19.66 48.81 -6.41
N LEU A 1091 18.59 49.25 -5.75
CA LEU A 1091 17.40 49.79 -6.40
C LEU A 1091 17.70 51.10 -7.15
N GLN A 1092 18.50 52.01 -6.58
CA GLN A 1092 18.96 53.21 -7.29
C GLN A 1092 19.75 52.86 -8.57
N GLU A 1093 20.60 51.84 -8.54
CA GLU A 1093 21.33 51.39 -9.73
C GLU A 1093 20.41 50.79 -10.79
N MET A 1094 19.46 49.94 -10.38
CA MET A 1094 18.45 49.39 -11.28
C MET A 1094 17.54 50.47 -11.87
N ALA A 1095 17.34 51.58 -11.15
CA ALA A 1095 16.59 52.74 -11.62
C ALA A 1095 17.39 53.66 -12.57
N GLY A 1096 18.67 53.37 -12.82
CA GLY A 1096 19.55 54.17 -13.69
C GLY A 1096 20.25 55.34 -13.00
N MET A 1097 20.20 55.44 -11.67
CA MET A 1097 20.76 56.55 -10.89
C MET A 1097 22.25 56.40 -10.54
N GLY A 1098 22.96 55.50 -11.23
CA GLY A 1098 24.34 55.08 -10.90
C GLY A 1098 25.38 56.20 -10.85
N ARG A 1099 25.12 57.35 -11.50
CA ARG A 1099 26.02 58.52 -11.58
C ARG A 1099 25.57 59.73 -10.74
N THR A 1100 24.49 59.60 -9.98
CA THR A 1100 23.93 60.70 -9.18
C THR A 1100 24.72 60.96 -7.89
N SER A 1101 24.65 62.20 -7.37
CA SER A 1101 25.18 62.54 -6.04
C SER A 1101 24.55 61.68 -4.95
N LEU A 1102 23.24 61.40 -5.07
CA LEU A 1102 22.51 60.51 -4.17
C LEU A 1102 23.11 59.10 -4.11
N ARG A 1103 23.46 58.49 -5.25
CA ARG A 1103 24.13 57.17 -5.27
C ARG A 1103 25.53 57.23 -4.65
N ARG A 1104 26.29 58.31 -4.85
CA ARG A 1104 27.61 58.48 -4.19
C ARG A 1104 27.46 58.50 -2.66
N THR A 1105 26.46 59.22 -2.15
CA THR A 1105 26.13 59.25 -0.71
C THR A 1105 25.69 57.87 -0.22
N THR A 1106 24.77 57.19 -0.92
CA THR A 1106 24.32 55.85 -0.55
C THR A 1106 25.47 54.84 -0.55
N ARG A 1107 26.43 54.91 -1.48
CA ARG A 1107 27.64 54.06 -1.48
C ARG A 1107 28.56 54.32 -0.28
N LEU A 1108 28.69 55.58 0.16
CA LEU A 1108 29.43 55.89 1.38
C LEU A 1108 28.74 55.27 2.60
N VAL A 1109 27.42 55.44 2.71
CA VAL A 1109 26.61 54.86 3.78
C VAL A 1109 26.67 53.35 3.78
N GLU A 1110 26.62 52.69 2.61
CA GLU A 1110 26.80 51.24 2.45
C GLU A 1110 28.14 50.77 3.04
N ARG A 1111 29.26 51.44 2.72
CA ARG A 1111 30.58 51.06 3.24
C ARG A 1111 30.67 51.23 4.75
N VAL A 1112 30.15 52.33 5.28
CA VAL A 1112 30.16 52.63 6.72
C VAL A 1112 29.30 51.61 7.48
N THR A 1113 28.06 51.41 7.05
CA THR A 1113 27.12 50.49 7.70
C THR A 1113 27.51 49.03 7.54
N LEU A 1114 28.15 48.63 6.44
CA LEU A 1114 28.69 47.27 6.29
C LEU A 1114 29.68 46.94 7.39
N VAL A 1115 30.63 47.85 7.65
CA VAL A 1115 31.67 47.61 8.66
C VAL A 1115 31.07 47.74 10.07
N LEU A 1116 30.44 48.87 10.37
CA LEU A 1116 30.01 49.21 11.73
C LEU A 1116 28.76 48.46 12.18
N CYS A 1117 27.81 48.22 11.29
CA CYS A 1117 26.51 47.63 11.65
C CYS A 1117 26.40 46.14 11.30
N ARG A 1118 27.24 45.60 10.41
CA ARG A 1118 27.11 44.21 9.93
C ARG A 1118 28.32 43.33 10.25
N VAL A 1119 29.52 43.67 9.76
CA VAL A 1119 30.73 42.84 9.90
C VAL A 1119 31.17 42.76 11.36
N LEU A 1120 31.35 43.91 12.04
CA LEU A 1120 31.81 43.93 13.43
C LEU A 1120 30.80 43.25 14.38
N PRO A 1121 29.49 43.58 14.36
CA PRO A 1121 28.54 42.94 15.25
C PRO A 1121 28.42 41.43 15.02
N HIS A 1122 28.37 40.97 13.76
CA HIS A 1122 28.26 39.53 13.48
C HIS A 1122 29.52 38.75 13.90
N GLY A 1123 30.71 39.36 13.76
CA GLY A 1123 31.96 38.77 14.26
C GLY A 1123 31.95 38.61 15.78
N VAL A 1124 31.55 39.66 16.52
CA VAL A 1124 31.40 39.63 17.98
C VAL A 1124 30.37 38.58 18.41
N MET A 1125 29.21 38.53 17.75
CA MET A 1125 28.15 37.57 18.04
C MET A 1125 28.58 36.13 17.74
N THR A 1126 29.33 35.88 16.66
CA THR A 1126 29.87 34.56 16.33
C THR A 1126 30.88 34.10 17.39
N ALA A 1127 31.76 34.99 17.85
CA ALA A 1127 32.69 34.68 18.94
C ALA A 1127 31.97 34.39 20.26
N ALA A 1128 30.87 35.11 20.55
CA ALA A 1128 30.03 34.86 21.73
C ALA A 1128 29.35 33.48 21.68
N VAL A 1129 28.84 33.06 20.50
CA VAL A 1129 28.27 31.71 20.32
C VAL A 1129 29.33 30.63 20.51
N VAL A 1130 30.49 30.77 19.87
CA VAL A 1130 31.58 29.76 19.93
C VAL A 1130 32.10 29.58 21.37
N SER A 1131 32.23 30.68 22.13
CA SER A 1131 32.77 30.64 23.50
C SER A 1131 31.80 30.10 24.56
N GLN A 1132 30.52 29.87 24.24
CA GLN A 1132 29.50 29.53 25.24
C GLN A 1132 28.56 28.38 24.79
N PRO A 1133 29.09 27.16 24.57
CA PRO A 1133 28.28 26.01 24.12
C PRO A 1133 27.16 25.63 25.09
N ALA A 1134 27.36 25.83 26.40
CA ALA A 1134 26.39 25.46 27.43
C ALA A 1134 25.07 26.25 27.37
N ALA A 1135 25.07 27.43 26.74
CA ALA A 1135 23.89 28.31 26.68
C ALA A 1135 22.74 27.78 25.78
N PHE A 1136 22.99 26.73 24.98
CA PHE A 1136 22.03 26.22 24.00
C PHE A 1136 21.30 24.93 24.41
N GLY A 1137 21.67 24.32 25.55
CA GLY A 1137 21.01 23.14 26.15
C GLY A 1137 21.05 21.84 25.34
N ARG A 1138 21.26 21.88 24.01
CA ARG A 1138 21.39 20.72 23.12
C ARG A 1138 22.52 20.93 22.12
N THR A 1139 23.38 19.93 21.97
CA THR A 1139 24.54 19.94 21.07
C THR A 1139 24.14 20.21 19.61
N LEU A 1140 23.05 19.62 19.13
CA LEU A 1140 22.58 19.83 17.76
C LEU A 1140 22.23 21.30 17.48
N TYR A 1141 21.53 21.97 18.40
CA TYR A 1141 21.13 23.37 18.22
C TYR A 1141 22.36 24.30 18.29
N TYR A 1142 23.30 24.03 19.20
CA TYR A 1142 24.59 24.72 19.24
C TYR A 1142 25.34 24.63 17.91
N LEU A 1143 25.48 23.43 17.33
CA LEU A 1143 26.16 23.23 16.05
C LEU A 1143 25.47 24.00 14.91
N MET A 1144 24.13 24.04 14.91
CA MET A 1144 23.36 24.83 13.94
C MET A 1144 23.60 26.33 14.09
N CYS A 1145 23.64 26.86 15.32
CA CYS A 1145 23.95 28.27 15.59
C CYS A 1145 25.37 28.63 15.15
N VAL A 1146 26.37 27.79 15.45
CA VAL A 1146 27.76 28.00 15.03
C VAL A 1146 27.87 28.00 13.51
N ALA A 1147 27.26 27.03 12.82
CA ALA A 1147 27.28 26.94 11.37
C ALA A 1147 26.60 28.16 10.72
N GLY A 1148 25.40 28.53 11.18
CA GLY A 1148 24.65 29.66 10.63
C GLY A 1148 25.35 31.01 10.82
N MET A 1149 25.84 31.29 12.04
CA MET A 1149 26.53 32.55 12.35
C MET A 1149 27.92 32.62 11.69
N GLY A 1150 28.65 31.50 11.65
CA GLY A 1150 29.93 31.41 10.95
C GLY A 1150 29.78 31.66 9.45
N PHE A 1151 28.77 31.06 8.81
CA PHE A 1151 28.47 31.29 7.40
C PHE A 1151 28.09 32.75 7.13
N GLN A 1152 27.24 33.34 7.98
CA GLN A 1152 26.86 34.74 7.83
C GLN A 1152 28.07 35.70 7.97
N THR A 1153 28.99 35.41 8.88
CA THR A 1153 30.24 36.17 9.04
C THR A 1153 31.14 36.04 7.81
N PHE A 1154 31.31 34.83 7.27
CA PHE A 1154 32.03 34.60 6.02
C PHE A 1154 31.45 35.44 4.87
N LEU A 1155 30.13 35.44 4.69
CA LEU A 1155 29.46 36.23 3.65
C LEU A 1155 29.69 37.73 3.83
N ASN A 1156 29.62 38.24 5.07
CA ASN A 1156 29.83 39.65 5.35
C ASN A 1156 31.28 40.06 5.05
N CYS A 1157 32.27 39.22 5.41
CA CYS A 1157 33.68 39.44 5.07
C CYS A 1157 33.90 39.41 3.55
N HIS A 1158 33.28 38.44 2.85
CA HIS A 1158 33.33 38.37 1.40
C HIS A 1158 32.76 39.64 0.74
N LYS A 1159 31.60 40.12 1.21
CA LYS A 1159 30.99 41.38 0.75
C LYS A 1159 31.88 42.59 1.03
N ALA A 1160 32.55 42.65 2.18
CA ALA A 1160 33.50 43.72 2.50
C ALA A 1160 34.69 43.71 1.55
N VAL A 1161 35.28 42.54 1.28
CA VAL A 1161 36.37 42.39 0.30
C VAL A 1161 35.94 42.91 -1.08
N LEU A 1162 34.72 42.58 -1.53
CA LEU A 1162 34.19 43.09 -2.79
C LEU A 1162 33.97 44.62 -2.75
N LEU A 1163 33.34 45.16 -1.72
CA LEU A 1163 33.02 46.59 -1.62
C LEU A 1163 34.24 47.50 -1.50
N PHE A 1164 35.34 47.02 -0.87
CA PHE A 1164 36.56 47.80 -0.62
C PHE A 1164 37.69 47.58 -1.65
N ARG A 1165 37.70 46.49 -2.43
CA ARG A 1165 38.65 46.29 -3.56
C ARG A 1165 38.32 47.17 -4.78
N GLY A 1166 38.28 48.50 -4.62
CA GLY A 1166 37.88 49.43 -5.68
C GLY A 1166 38.47 49.10 -7.06
N THR A 1167 37.62 49.06 -8.10
CA THR A 1167 38.09 49.20 -9.48
C THR A 1167 38.78 50.56 -9.62
N PRO A 1168 40.01 50.62 -10.14
CA PRO A 1168 40.72 51.90 -10.31
C PRO A 1168 39.91 52.86 -11.17
N ALA A 1169 39.78 54.09 -10.69
CA ALA A 1169 39.27 55.22 -11.44
C ALA A 1169 40.28 55.58 -12.55
N ALA A 1170 39.85 55.52 -13.80
CA ALA A 1170 40.52 56.20 -14.90
C ALA A 1170 39.86 57.58 -15.06
N GLU A 1171 40.27 58.53 -14.22
CA GLU A 1171 40.11 59.97 -14.47
C GLU A 1171 41.51 60.60 -14.47
N GLY A 1172 41.90 61.23 -15.58
CA GLY A 1172 42.99 62.22 -15.63
C GLY A 1172 44.11 61.94 -16.64
N GLY A 1173 44.04 62.57 -17.83
CA GLY A 1173 45.13 62.63 -18.79
C GLY A 1173 44.76 63.12 -20.20
N ALA A 1174 44.35 64.39 -20.33
CA ALA A 1174 44.27 65.19 -21.57
C ALA A 1174 45.68 65.33 -22.23
N ALA A 1175 45.94 65.63 -23.50
CA ALA A 1175 45.19 65.93 -24.73
C ALA A 1175 46.20 65.90 -25.91
N ALA A 1176 45.75 65.66 -27.15
CA ALA A 1176 46.18 66.39 -28.37
C ALA A 1176 45.43 65.92 -29.64
N ALA A 1177 44.67 66.85 -30.24
CA ALA A 1177 44.44 67.08 -31.69
C ALA A 1177 43.55 66.10 -32.53
N PRO A 1178 42.94 66.57 -33.65
CA PRO A 1178 41.50 66.38 -33.92
C PRO A 1178 41.13 65.84 -35.33
N ALA A 1179 39.80 65.71 -35.54
CA ALA A 1179 39.02 65.86 -36.78
C ALA A 1179 38.37 64.60 -37.44
N ALA A 1180 37.02 64.58 -37.32
CA ALA A 1180 35.93 64.11 -38.20
C ALA A 1180 36.22 63.17 -39.40
N GLY A 1181 35.42 62.13 -39.69
CA GLY A 1181 34.18 61.69 -39.05
C GLY A 1181 33.51 60.49 -39.73
N THR A 1182 32.45 60.02 -39.06
CA THR A 1182 31.36 59.12 -39.50
C THR A 1182 31.64 57.60 -39.55
N GLY A 1183 31.44 56.96 -38.39
CA GLY A 1183 31.25 55.51 -38.26
C GLY A 1183 30.25 55.23 -37.14
N GLY A 1184 29.15 54.56 -37.46
CA GLY A 1184 28.09 54.16 -36.54
C GLY A 1184 27.81 52.66 -36.65
N SER A 1185 28.76 51.85 -36.19
CA SER A 1185 28.60 50.43 -35.87
C SER A 1185 29.20 50.22 -34.49
N ALA A 1186 28.41 49.76 -33.52
CA ALA A 1186 28.92 49.07 -32.34
C ALA A 1186 27.81 48.27 -31.65
N VAL A 1187 27.82 46.96 -31.88
CA VAL A 1187 28.03 45.93 -30.84
C VAL A 1187 27.68 46.39 -29.42
N ALA A 1188 26.52 45.96 -28.92
CA ALA A 1188 26.12 46.12 -27.53
C ALA A 1188 26.92 45.16 -26.64
N ALA A 1189 28.03 45.66 -26.07
CA ALA A 1189 28.79 44.99 -25.04
C ALA A 1189 28.03 44.97 -23.71
N GLY A 1190 28.00 43.79 -23.07
CA GLY A 1190 27.38 43.56 -21.78
C GLY A 1190 28.03 44.35 -20.64
N GLY A 1191 27.24 45.23 -20.02
CA GLY A 1191 27.56 45.78 -18.70
C GLY A 1191 27.15 44.83 -17.58
N LYS A 1192 28.10 44.06 -17.04
CA LYS A 1192 27.95 43.35 -15.76
C LYS A 1192 27.71 44.40 -14.65
N THR A 1193 26.47 44.54 -14.23
CA THR A 1193 26.11 45.20 -12.97
C THR A 1193 26.30 44.20 -11.84
N ARG A 1194 27.09 44.60 -10.85
CA ARG A 1194 27.54 43.81 -9.71
C ARG A 1194 26.33 43.27 -8.94
N THR A 1195 26.04 41.98 -9.09
CA THR A 1195 25.03 41.26 -8.30
C THR A 1195 25.65 39.93 -7.90
N ASP A 1196 26.62 40.02 -6.99
CA ASP A 1196 27.03 38.93 -6.10
C ASP A 1196 26.50 39.24 -4.69
#